data_AF-A0AAQ3M9P0-F1
#
_entry.id   AF-A0AAQ3M9P0-F1
#
_cell.length_a   1.000
_cell.length_b   1.000
_cell.length_c   1.000
_cell.angle_alpha   90.00
_cell.angle_beta   90.00
_cell.angle_gamma   90.00
#
_symmetry.space_group_name_H-M   'P 1'
#
loop_
_entity.id
_entity.type
_entity.pdbx_description
1 polymer ?
#
loop_
_entity_poly.entity_id
_entity_poly.type
_entity_poly.pdbx_seq_one_letter_code
_entity_poly.pdbx_strand_id
1 'polypeptide(L)'
;MSKTLALILGRQHSSVQPFRTIASSFSISKSCCGGLLETQTLPSAWRHSRIRSLSPQKRYVNNMAANGQTTGSHDSSTKVRHHSVSDEELQTRTKLPKKLIVCCDGTWMDSDNGWVKGKWGQPGHLQQPTNVTRIARAVASEDDGHHPQIVYYQAGIGTGLGLYSHLVGGVSGMGLSENVREAYSFLASNYSSEGPLVDPDSIFLIGFSRGAYTARSLGGFICALGILTKTAMPHFYEVFSDWENAGEKHYKPLFFDNYFKTYSDIKSVKPDEKLARDPNKRDEYLRSYFRLLLELNLTQEVNIKCIGVWDTVGALGIPVNPIIQRILPFLPSFIREAKWFDTRLDSHVQNAYHALALDERRFPYSPAVWELQDGCKTNMKQVWFPGAHSNVGGSYADTGTADITLAWMMDQLAGHTRPSDQEFYHVDWIKFDEDFVNAANVRQMKWDATHKPEQYRGWGRGKVYDSLTFPQNLAGKKNRSPGRYHRTFYDTGNTDPVNFLSNTHEYIHASVRARIDLGGRGLEPDNDEKSISNIVLGAVKKTWNLIARKSQDLYLPQNPDGPLYGWKLDDGHKSHDEPNLDIDTTAPTDNESVIRWVYDGSEKIPVRVMEEDRLGKFERILLEKDPELAKKIIFTNDGWKDEPPSKTPSPRFGKTI
;
A
#
# COMPACT_ATOMS: atom_id res chain seq x y z
N MET A 1 48.40 3.08 49.75
CA MET A 1 47.82 4.32 50.30
C MET A 1 46.31 4.27 50.02
N SER A 2 45.53 3.70 50.94
CA SER A 2 44.78 4.40 52.01
C SER A 2 43.55 5.14 51.44
N LYS A 3 42.36 4.53 51.57
CA LYS A 3 41.23 4.91 52.48
C LYS A 3 40.55 6.22 52.05
N THR A 4 39.22 6.26 51.83
CA THR A 4 38.22 6.43 52.91
C THR A 4 36.79 6.16 52.37
N LEU A 5 36.16 5.03 52.77
CA LEU A 5 34.89 4.86 53.54
C LEU A 5 33.61 5.39 52.88
N ALA A 6 32.49 4.67 52.69
CA ALA A 6 31.86 3.51 53.37
C ALA A 6 31.56 3.71 54.87
N LEU A 7 30.36 4.21 55.16
CA LEU A 7 29.54 4.13 56.38
C LEU A 7 28.19 4.76 55.96
N ILE A 8 27.00 4.15 56.06
CA ILE A 8 26.42 3.45 57.20
C ILE A 8 25.42 2.40 56.67
N LEU A 9 25.66 1.13 57.02
CA LEU A 9 24.64 0.08 57.08
C LEU A 9 24.63 -0.46 58.51
N GLY A 10 23.43 -0.67 59.05
CA GLY A 10 23.14 -1.39 60.28
C GLY A 10 22.34 -0.54 61.28
N ARG A 11 21.27 -1.00 61.91
CA ARG A 11 20.64 -2.33 61.97
C ARG A 11 19.30 -2.16 62.72
N GLN A 12 18.31 -2.99 62.35
CA GLN A 12 17.27 -3.59 63.21
C GLN A 12 16.20 -2.64 63.82
N HIS A 13 14.93 -3.01 64.04
CA HIS A 13 14.25 -4.30 64.15
C HIS A 13 12.71 -4.11 63.94
N SER A 14 12.06 -5.10 63.32
CA SER A 14 10.66 -5.59 63.56
C SER A 14 9.46 -4.63 63.61
N SER A 15 8.54 -4.77 62.64
CA SER A 15 7.13 -5.10 62.90
C SER A 15 6.48 -5.73 61.66
N VAL A 16 5.41 -6.49 61.90
CA VAL A 16 4.88 -7.58 61.08
C VAL A 16 3.43 -7.21 60.66
N GLN A 17 3.07 -7.55 59.40
CA GLN A 17 1.70 -7.67 58.81
C GLN A 17 0.90 -6.40 58.45
N PRO A 18 -0.10 -6.48 57.54
CA PRO A 18 -0.11 -7.12 56.22
C PRO A 18 -0.73 -6.24 55.10
N PHE A 19 -0.59 -6.70 53.85
CA PHE A 19 -1.32 -6.22 52.68
C PHE A 19 -2.84 -6.19 52.93
N ARG A 20 -3.47 -5.02 52.71
CA ARG A 20 -4.93 -4.90 52.56
C ARG A 20 -5.29 -4.71 51.09
N THR A 21 -5.86 -5.77 50.56
CA THR A 21 -6.77 -5.86 49.42
C THR A 21 -7.87 -4.80 49.52
N ILE A 22 -8.10 -4.03 48.46
CA ILE A 22 -9.41 -3.40 48.22
C ILE A 22 -10.02 -4.12 47.03
N ALA A 23 -10.77 -5.17 47.36
CA ALA A 23 -11.85 -5.68 46.55
C ALA A 23 -13.13 -5.04 47.10
N SER A 24 -13.93 -4.43 46.24
CA SER A 24 -15.35 -4.19 46.52
C SER A 24 -16.15 -4.82 45.40
N SER A 25 -16.49 -6.09 45.66
CA SER A 25 -17.56 -6.87 45.08
C SER A 25 -18.90 -6.17 45.28
N PHE A 26 -19.82 -6.27 44.32
CA PHE A 26 -21.21 -6.61 44.63
C PHE A 26 -21.86 -7.31 43.43
N SER A 27 -22.37 -8.50 43.70
CA SER A 27 -23.21 -9.32 42.84
C SER A 27 -24.48 -9.65 43.63
N ILE A 28 -25.55 -9.95 42.88
CA ILE A 28 -26.77 -10.71 43.22
C ILE A 28 -28.10 -9.91 43.30
N SER A 29 -28.82 -10.01 42.17
CA SER A 29 -30.24 -10.37 41.93
C SER A 29 -31.40 -9.57 42.55
N LYS A 30 -32.38 -9.17 41.69
CA LYS A 30 -33.71 -9.82 41.50
C LYS A 30 -34.69 -8.93 40.70
N SER A 31 -35.42 -9.59 39.80
CA SER A 31 -36.86 -9.45 39.50
C SER A 31 -37.44 -8.22 38.74
N CYS A 32 -38.05 -8.55 37.59
CA CYS A 32 -39.30 -8.08 36.95
C CYS A 32 -40.06 -6.85 37.48
N CYS A 33 -40.45 -5.93 36.58
CA CYS A 33 -41.84 -5.72 36.08
C CYS A 33 -42.03 -4.36 35.38
N GLY A 34 -42.81 -4.35 34.28
CA GLY A 34 -43.57 -3.21 33.70
C GLY A 34 -42.73 -2.19 32.90
N GLY A 35 -43.02 -1.82 31.65
CA GLY A 35 -44.26 -1.79 30.90
C GLY A 35 -44.51 -0.35 30.46
N LEU A 36 -44.52 -0.08 29.14
CA LEU A 36 -45.27 0.97 28.41
C LEU A 36 -44.61 1.23 27.05
N LEU A 37 -45.12 0.58 26.01
CA LEU A 37 -44.96 0.99 24.62
C LEU A 37 -46.35 1.48 24.18
N GLU A 38 -46.45 2.78 23.92
CA GLU A 38 -47.63 3.40 23.32
C GLU A 38 -47.72 3.01 21.84
N THR A 39 -48.88 2.47 21.50
CA THR A 39 -49.38 2.20 20.16
C THR A 39 -49.79 3.51 19.47
N GLN A 40 -49.36 3.71 18.21
CA GLN A 40 -50.24 4.37 17.23
C GLN A 40 -50.15 3.67 15.86
N THR A 41 -51.33 3.23 15.46
CA THR A 41 -51.80 2.61 14.22
C THR A 41 -51.75 3.53 12.99
N LEU A 42 -51.74 2.95 11.78
CA LEU A 42 -52.58 3.29 10.59
C LEU A 42 -52.12 2.47 9.33
N PRO A 43 -52.91 2.32 8.25
CA PRO A 43 -53.85 1.20 8.05
C PRO A 43 -53.65 0.38 6.77
N SER A 44 -54.36 -0.75 6.72
CA SER A 44 -54.51 -1.69 5.60
C SER A 44 -55.35 -1.12 4.43
N ALA A 45 -55.06 -1.52 3.19
CA ALA A 45 -56.08 -1.87 2.19
C ALA A 45 -55.52 -2.50 0.87
N TRP A 46 -56.30 -3.46 0.35
CA TRP A 46 -56.35 -4.01 -1.03
C TRP A 46 -55.29 -5.06 -1.44
N ARG A 47 -55.59 -6.10 -2.22
CA ARG A 47 -56.77 -6.96 -2.51
C ARG A 47 -56.21 -8.14 -3.32
N HIS A 48 -56.91 -9.27 -3.30
CA HIS A 48 -56.63 -10.47 -4.09
C HIS A 48 -56.32 -10.23 -5.58
N SER A 49 -55.35 -10.97 -6.12
CA SER A 49 -55.43 -11.49 -7.48
C SER A 49 -55.02 -12.97 -7.49
N ARG A 50 -55.87 -13.78 -8.14
CA ARG A 50 -55.72 -15.22 -8.34
C ARG A 50 -54.71 -15.45 -9.46
N ILE A 51 -53.77 -16.37 -9.30
CA ILE A 51 -53.07 -16.97 -10.43
C ILE A 51 -53.38 -18.45 -10.48
N ARG A 52 -53.75 -18.86 -11.69
CA ARG A 52 -54.31 -20.15 -12.09
C ARG A 52 -53.28 -21.26 -12.01
N SER A 53 -53.78 -22.45 -11.68
CA SER A 53 -53.16 -23.74 -11.90
C SER A 53 -52.75 -23.95 -13.37
N LEU A 54 -51.52 -24.39 -13.60
CA LEU A 54 -51.18 -25.23 -14.75
C LEU A 54 -50.36 -26.42 -14.24
N SER A 55 -50.94 -27.60 -14.39
CA SER A 55 -50.36 -28.92 -14.12
C SER A 55 -49.26 -29.29 -15.13
N PRO A 56 -48.34 -30.21 -14.78
CA PRO A 56 -47.13 -30.48 -15.54
C PRO A 56 -47.32 -31.54 -16.63
N GLN A 57 -46.57 -31.42 -17.74
CA GLN A 57 -46.39 -32.50 -18.72
C GLN A 57 -44.92 -32.92 -18.85
N LYS A 58 -44.69 -34.13 -18.33
CA LYS A 58 -43.75 -35.22 -18.70
C LYS A 58 -42.73 -35.01 -19.84
N ARG A 59 -41.49 -35.43 -19.57
CA ARG A 59 -40.65 -36.49 -20.20
C ARG A 59 -39.18 -36.12 -19.93
N TYR A 60 -38.31 -36.97 -19.39
CA TYR A 60 -37.69 -38.15 -20.02
C TYR A 60 -37.23 -39.15 -18.92
N VAL A 61 -37.68 -40.41 -18.98
CA VAL A 61 -36.97 -41.63 -19.42
C VAL A 61 -35.91 -42.16 -18.43
N ASN A 62 -36.29 -43.29 -17.82
CA ASN A 62 -35.51 -44.19 -16.97
C ASN A 62 -34.34 -44.87 -17.70
N ASN A 63 -33.33 -45.25 -16.92
CA ASN A 63 -32.71 -46.59 -16.90
C ASN A 63 -31.94 -46.69 -15.56
N MET A 64 -32.31 -47.49 -14.57
CA MET A 64 -32.36 -48.96 -14.45
C MET A 64 -31.33 -49.40 -13.38
N ALA A 65 -31.85 -49.94 -12.26
CA ALA A 65 -31.29 -51.00 -11.38
C ALA A 65 -31.87 -50.80 -9.97
N ALA A 66 -33.03 -51.38 -9.61
CA ALA A 66 -33.23 -52.76 -9.15
C ALA A 66 -32.44 -53.13 -7.88
N ASN A 67 -33.07 -53.01 -6.70
CA ASN A 67 -33.45 -54.16 -5.86
C ASN A 67 -33.89 -53.76 -4.43
N GLY A 68 -34.94 -54.44 -3.94
CA GLY A 68 -35.02 -54.85 -2.53
C GLY A 68 -36.00 -54.11 -1.63
N GLN A 69 -37.24 -54.59 -1.59
CA GLN A 69 -38.14 -54.46 -0.43
C GLN A 69 -37.48 -55.06 0.83
N THR A 70 -37.65 -54.44 2.00
CA THR A 70 -38.50 -55.01 3.08
C THR A 70 -38.61 -54.08 4.29
N THR A 71 -39.83 -54.09 4.81
CA THR A 71 -40.42 -53.51 6.02
C THR A 71 -39.62 -53.69 7.33
N GLY A 72 -39.70 -52.68 8.20
CA GLY A 72 -39.33 -52.80 9.62
C GLY A 72 -39.69 -51.54 10.41
N SER A 73 -40.76 -51.61 11.18
CA SER A 73 -41.25 -50.59 12.12
C SER A 73 -40.34 -50.46 13.35
N HIS A 74 -40.03 -49.23 13.80
CA HIS A 74 -40.00 -48.87 15.23
C HIS A 74 -39.88 -47.34 15.45
N ASP A 75 -40.97 -46.81 16.02
CA ASP A 75 -41.16 -45.80 17.05
C ASP A 75 -40.13 -44.69 17.40
N SER A 76 -40.71 -43.49 17.57
CA SER A 76 -40.38 -42.30 18.36
C SER A 76 -38.93 -41.78 18.52
N SER A 77 -38.68 -40.60 17.91
CA SER A 77 -38.30 -39.33 18.59
C SER A 77 -37.55 -38.41 17.62
N THR A 78 -38.28 -37.68 16.77
CA THR A 78 -37.65 -36.67 15.93
C THR A 78 -37.37 -35.42 16.76
N LYS A 79 -36.14 -35.35 17.28
CA LYS A 79 -35.46 -34.08 17.54
C LYS A 79 -35.73 -33.14 16.37
N VAL A 80 -36.24 -31.95 16.66
CA VAL A 80 -36.31 -30.83 15.72
C VAL A 80 -34.88 -30.55 15.25
N ARG A 81 -34.50 -31.10 14.08
CA ARG A 81 -33.32 -30.67 13.36
C ARG A 81 -33.67 -29.33 12.75
N HIS A 82 -32.98 -28.29 13.22
CA HIS A 82 -32.99 -26.99 12.55
C HIS A 82 -32.59 -27.17 11.07
N HIS A 83 -33.30 -26.40 10.25
CA HIS A 83 -33.50 -26.54 8.82
C HIS A 83 -32.25 -26.87 7.99
N SER A 84 -32.37 -27.88 7.12
CA SER A 84 -31.55 -27.98 5.92
C SER A 84 -31.97 -26.86 4.98
N VAL A 85 -31.03 -25.98 4.65
CA VAL A 85 -31.17 -25.04 3.54
C VAL A 85 -31.52 -25.85 2.29
N SER A 86 -32.56 -25.45 1.56
CA SER A 86 -32.99 -26.16 0.36
C SER A 86 -31.96 -26.02 -0.76
N ASP A 87 -31.83 -27.00 -1.66
CA ASP A 87 -30.93 -26.91 -2.82
C ASP A 87 -31.29 -25.71 -3.74
N GLU A 88 -32.55 -25.27 -3.73
CA GLU A 88 -33.00 -24.02 -4.37
C GLU A 88 -32.45 -22.76 -3.67
N GLU A 89 -32.37 -22.72 -2.33
CA GLU A 89 -31.72 -21.61 -1.61
C GLU A 89 -30.20 -21.56 -1.84
N LEU A 90 -29.56 -22.72 -2.03
CA LEU A 90 -28.16 -22.81 -2.45
C LEU A 90 -27.96 -22.30 -3.88
N GLN A 91 -28.92 -22.56 -4.79
CA GLN A 91 -28.88 -22.07 -6.18
C GLN A 91 -29.24 -20.59 -6.32
N THR A 92 -30.05 -20.02 -5.42
CA THR A 92 -30.54 -18.62 -5.50
C THR A 92 -29.65 -17.61 -4.78
N ARG A 93 -28.74 -18.02 -3.88
CA ARG A 93 -27.69 -17.15 -3.35
C ARG A 93 -26.53 -17.04 -4.34
N THR A 94 -26.72 -16.30 -5.43
CA THR A 94 -25.59 -15.89 -6.28
C THR A 94 -24.68 -14.99 -5.46
N LYS A 95 -23.55 -15.53 -4.98
CA LYS A 95 -22.56 -14.76 -4.24
C LYS A 95 -21.83 -13.86 -5.23
N LEU A 96 -21.98 -12.55 -5.10
CA LEU A 96 -21.23 -11.60 -5.91
C LEU A 96 -19.73 -11.72 -5.63
N PRO A 97 -18.87 -11.48 -6.65
CA PRO A 97 -17.43 -11.45 -6.44
C PRO A 97 -17.06 -10.39 -5.40
N LYS A 98 -16.02 -10.68 -4.63
CA LYS A 98 -15.52 -9.78 -3.59
C LYS A 98 -14.25 -9.09 -4.09
N LYS A 99 -13.95 -7.94 -3.53
CA LYS A 99 -12.65 -7.27 -3.69
C LYS A 99 -11.85 -7.47 -2.41
N LEU A 100 -10.74 -8.18 -2.51
CA LEU A 100 -9.78 -8.38 -1.43
C LEU A 100 -8.70 -7.32 -1.56
N ILE A 101 -8.65 -6.40 -0.59
CA ILE A 101 -7.77 -5.22 -0.62
C ILE A 101 -6.76 -5.38 0.52
N VAL A 102 -5.50 -5.59 0.18
CA VAL A 102 -4.38 -5.77 1.12
C VAL A 102 -3.61 -4.46 1.22
N CYS A 103 -3.56 -3.88 2.42
CA CYS A 103 -2.90 -2.62 2.72
C CYS A 103 -1.71 -2.85 3.67
N CYS A 104 -0.47 -2.75 3.16
CA CYS A 104 0.76 -2.97 3.91
C CYS A 104 1.46 -1.64 4.25
N ASP A 105 1.51 -1.27 5.53
CA ASP A 105 2.09 0.01 5.97
C ASP A 105 3.64 -0.02 6.10
N GLY A 106 4.25 1.16 6.14
CA GLY A 106 5.69 1.36 6.33
C GLY A 106 6.12 1.11 7.79
N THR A 107 7.37 0.67 7.98
CA THR A 107 7.92 0.32 9.31
C THR A 107 7.83 1.43 10.34
N TRP A 108 7.66 1.03 11.62
CA TRP A 108 7.45 1.91 12.77
C TRP A 108 6.14 2.71 12.70
N MET A 109 5.29 2.43 11.71
CA MET A 109 3.96 3.02 11.60
C MET A 109 2.92 2.00 12.04
N ASP A 110 2.28 2.31 13.16
CA ASP A 110 1.06 1.67 13.59
C ASP A 110 0.09 2.75 14.03
N SER A 111 -0.74 3.18 13.09
CA SER A 111 -1.75 4.19 13.32
C SER A 111 -2.81 3.76 14.36
N ASP A 112 -2.88 2.48 14.72
CA ASP A 112 -3.79 1.96 15.75
C ASP A 112 -3.14 2.00 17.15
N ASN A 113 -1.80 2.02 17.23
CA ASN A 113 -1.09 2.29 18.49
C ASN A 113 -1.22 3.75 18.95
N GLY A 114 -1.63 4.66 18.06
CA GLY A 114 -2.19 5.99 18.34
C GLY A 114 -1.27 7.03 19.01
N TRP A 115 -0.23 6.61 19.74
CA TRP A 115 0.61 7.46 20.58
C TRP A 115 2.09 7.07 20.48
N VAL A 116 2.89 7.99 19.97
CA VAL A 116 4.35 7.88 19.98
C VAL A 116 4.86 8.38 21.33
N LYS A 117 5.48 7.48 22.12
CA LYS A 117 6.14 7.88 23.37
C LYS A 117 7.28 8.85 23.07
N GLY A 118 7.28 10.00 23.74
CA GLY A 118 8.38 10.95 23.66
C GLY A 118 9.68 10.33 24.20
N LYS A 119 10.82 10.76 23.65
CA LYS A 119 12.14 10.45 24.21
C LYS A 119 12.36 11.24 25.51
N TRP A 120 13.38 10.90 26.28
CA TRP A 120 13.71 11.59 27.55
C TRP A 120 13.59 13.11 27.44
N GLY A 121 12.63 13.70 28.18
CA GLY A 121 12.36 15.14 28.22
C GLY A 121 11.41 15.68 27.13
N GLN A 122 10.91 14.85 26.23
CA GLN A 122 9.91 15.23 25.21
C GLN A 122 8.53 14.64 25.57
N PRO A 123 7.44 15.40 25.41
CA PRO A 123 6.09 14.85 25.49
C PRO A 123 5.88 13.84 24.35
N GLY A 124 5.06 12.82 24.60
CA GLY A 124 4.56 11.99 23.51
C GLY A 124 3.60 12.79 22.61
N HIS A 125 3.38 12.29 21.41
CA HIS A 125 2.47 12.90 20.45
C HIS A 125 1.64 11.82 19.75
N LEU A 126 0.49 12.24 19.19
CA LEU A 126 -0.34 11.36 18.38
C LEU A 126 0.40 11.02 17.08
N GLN A 127 0.37 9.74 16.69
CA GLN A 127 0.93 9.32 15.42
C GLN A 127 0.04 9.81 14.27
N GLN A 128 0.63 10.54 13.32
CA GLN A 128 -0.08 10.90 12.10
C GLN A 128 -0.16 9.67 11.18
N PRO A 129 -1.34 9.36 10.62
CA PRO A 129 -1.52 8.19 9.80
C PRO A 129 -0.80 8.33 8.45
N THR A 130 -0.31 7.21 7.93
CA THR A 130 0.20 7.13 6.55
C THR A 130 -0.95 7.14 5.54
N ASN A 131 -0.63 7.34 4.27
CA ASN A 131 -1.60 7.20 3.19
C ASN A 131 -2.13 5.77 3.05
N VAL A 132 -1.39 4.73 3.49
CA VAL A 132 -1.90 3.34 3.55
C VAL A 132 -3.00 3.21 4.59
N THR A 133 -2.78 3.74 5.80
CA THR A 133 -3.83 3.78 6.83
C THR A 133 -5.05 4.57 6.33
N ARG A 134 -4.81 5.74 5.72
CA ARG A 134 -5.88 6.64 5.26
C ARG A 134 -6.69 6.03 4.14
N ILE A 135 -6.07 5.43 3.13
CA ILE A 135 -6.77 4.80 2.02
C ILE A 135 -7.56 3.57 2.49
N ALA A 136 -7.02 2.78 3.42
CA ALA A 136 -7.73 1.64 4.00
C ALA A 136 -9.04 2.08 4.70
N ARG A 137 -9.03 3.26 5.35
CA ARG A 137 -10.21 3.87 5.98
C ARG A 137 -11.16 4.57 4.99
N ALA A 138 -10.70 4.85 3.78
CA ALA A 138 -11.50 5.49 2.73
C ALA A 138 -12.27 4.48 1.86
N VAL A 139 -11.92 3.19 1.90
CA VAL A 139 -12.63 2.15 1.13
C VAL A 139 -14.05 1.99 1.67
N ALA A 140 -15.05 2.10 0.78
CA ALA A 140 -16.44 1.83 1.12
C ALA A 140 -16.67 0.33 1.39
N SER A 141 -17.66 -0.05 2.18
CA SER A 141 -17.92 -1.48 2.47
C SER A 141 -18.36 -2.28 1.23
N GLU A 142 -19.02 -1.63 0.28
CA GLU A 142 -19.49 -2.18 -0.99
C GLU A 142 -19.33 -1.15 -2.11
N ASP A 143 -19.32 -1.62 -3.36
CA ASP A 143 -19.37 -0.75 -4.54
C ASP A 143 -20.80 -0.56 -5.07
N ASP A 144 -20.94 0.24 -6.13
CA ASP A 144 -22.25 0.49 -6.76
C ASP A 144 -22.84 -0.74 -7.49
N GLY A 145 -22.05 -1.81 -7.65
CA GLY A 145 -22.48 -3.13 -8.13
C GLY A 145 -22.77 -4.12 -6.99
N HIS A 146 -22.78 -3.67 -5.74
CA HIS A 146 -22.94 -4.46 -4.52
C HIS A 146 -21.86 -5.54 -4.28
N HIS A 147 -20.69 -5.40 -4.89
CA HIS A 147 -19.54 -6.26 -4.60
C HIS A 147 -18.96 -5.90 -3.22
N PRO A 148 -18.84 -6.85 -2.28
CA PRO A 148 -18.21 -6.58 -0.99
C PRO A 148 -16.73 -6.22 -1.14
N GLN A 149 -16.27 -5.19 -0.43
CA GLN A 149 -14.87 -4.75 -0.42
C GLN A 149 -14.24 -5.05 0.95
N ILE A 150 -13.41 -6.09 1.01
CA ILE A 150 -12.81 -6.60 2.24
C ILE A 150 -11.39 -6.08 2.36
N VAL A 151 -11.16 -5.21 3.34
CA VAL A 151 -9.85 -4.62 3.62
C VAL A 151 -9.11 -5.44 4.67
N TYR A 152 -7.87 -5.82 4.34
CA TYR A 152 -6.88 -6.33 5.27
C TYR A 152 -5.79 -5.27 5.45
N TYR A 153 -5.67 -4.72 6.65
CA TYR A 153 -4.62 -3.78 7.00
C TYR A 153 -3.54 -4.47 7.83
N GLN A 154 -2.29 -4.29 7.45
CA GLN A 154 -1.12 -4.78 8.15
C GLN A 154 -0.23 -3.61 8.55
N ALA A 155 -0.02 -3.47 9.86
CA ALA A 155 0.90 -2.47 10.40
C ALA A 155 2.34 -2.74 9.95
N GLY A 156 3.15 -1.69 9.92
CA GLY A 156 4.53 -1.81 9.47
C GLY A 156 5.40 -2.65 10.41
N ILE A 157 6.48 -3.22 9.86
CA ILE A 157 7.50 -3.96 10.62
C ILE A 157 7.95 -3.13 11.85
N GLY A 158 8.10 -3.76 13.01
CA GLY A 158 8.65 -3.13 14.23
C GLY A 158 7.64 -2.52 15.21
N THR A 159 6.33 -2.71 15.01
CA THR A 159 5.26 -2.11 15.84
C THR A 159 4.73 -3.03 16.96
N GLY A 160 5.12 -4.32 16.97
CA GLY A 160 4.71 -5.29 17.99
C GLY A 160 5.47 -5.18 19.33
N LEU A 161 4.80 -5.55 20.43
CA LEU A 161 5.22 -5.55 21.85
C LEU A 161 6.43 -6.46 22.22
N GLY A 162 7.36 -6.71 21.29
CA GLY A 162 8.48 -7.66 21.43
C GLY A 162 9.89 -7.07 21.34
N LEU A 163 10.05 -5.75 21.53
CA LEU A 163 11.35 -5.06 21.34
C LEU A 163 12.47 -5.45 22.33
N TYR A 164 12.20 -6.28 23.35
CA TYR A 164 13.22 -6.76 24.29
C TYR A 164 13.84 -8.13 23.97
N SER A 165 13.34 -8.88 22.98
CA SER A 165 13.92 -10.20 22.62
C SER A 165 14.82 -10.21 21.38
N HIS A 166 14.78 -9.19 20.52
CA HIS A 166 15.57 -9.19 19.28
C HIS A 166 16.96 -8.53 19.37
N LEU A 167 17.29 -7.86 20.47
CA LEU A 167 18.65 -7.31 20.64
C LEU A 167 19.70 -8.38 20.97
N VAL A 168 19.31 -9.65 21.20
CA VAL A 168 20.23 -10.76 21.48
C VAL A 168 20.34 -11.76 20.32
N GLY A 169 19.63 -11.55 19.20
CA GLY A 169 19.70 -12.44 18.05
C GLY A 169 19.32 -11.71 16.77
N GLY A 170 20.33 -11.15 16.08
CA GLY A 170 20.13 -10.44 14.83
C GLY A 170 19.55 -11.33 13.74
N VAL A 171 18.32 -11.03 13.31
CA VAL A 171 17.82 -11.17 11.93
C VAL A 171 16.65 -10.19 11.73
N SER A 172 16.92 -8.95 11.31
CA SER A 172 15.94 -7.92 10.89
C SER A 172 15.25 -8.21 9.52
N GLY A 173 15.42 -9.42 8.95
CA GLY A 173 14.74 -9.91 7.73
C GLY A 173 13.57 -10.86 7.98
N MET A 174 13.44 -11.40 9.20
CA MET A 174 12.33 -12.31 9.54
C MET A 174 10.95 -11.64 9.44
N GLY A 175 10.86 -10.35 9.79
CA GLY A 175 9.57 -9.64 9.81
C GLY A 175 8.98 -9.35 8.43
N LEU A 176 9.80 -9.27 7.37
CA LEU A 176 9.28 -9.00 6.02
C LEU A 176 8.68 -10.26 5.38
N SER A 177 9.38 -11.39 5.48
CA SER A 177 8.86 -12.70 5.04
C SER A 177 7.60 -13.08 5.84
N GLU A 178 7.55 -12.72 7.13
CA GLU A 178 6.34 -12.87 7.95
C GLU A 178 5.17 -12.04 7.43
N ASN A 179 5.39 -10.76 7.17
CA ASN A 179 4.34 -9.88 6.65
C ASN A 179 3.74 -10.39 5.32
N VAL A 180 4.59 -10.82 4.38
CA VAL A 180 4.14 -11.43 3.11
C VAL A 180 3.32 -12.70 3.37
N ARG A 181 3.77 -13.56 4.29
CA ARG A 181 3.09 -14.82 4.62
C ARG A 181 1.70 -14.61 5.25
N GLU A 182 1.57 -13.63 6.15
CA GLU A 182 0.30 -13.28 6.77
C GLU A 182 -0.71 -12.73 5.74
N ALA A 183 -0.27 -11.78 4.91
CA ALA A 183 -1.11 -11.20 3.87
C ALA A 183 -1.54 -12.25 2.82
N TYR A 184 -0.63 -13.16 2.43
CA TYR A 184 -0.97 -14.29 1.56
C TYR A 184 -1.97 -15.24 2.23
N SER A 185 -1.81 -15.53 3.52
CA SER A 185 -2.73 -16.40 4.26
C SER A 185 -4.15 -15.81 4.32
N PHE A 186 -4.27 -14.48 4.45
CA PHE A 186 -5.54 -13.78 4.31
C PHE A 186 -6.15 -14.00 2.92
N LEU A 187 -5.38 -13.82 1.85
CA LEU A 187 -5.86 -14.03 0.48
C LEU A 187 -6.30 -15.48 0.25
N ALA A 188 -5.47 -16.47 0.57
CA ALA A 188 -5.78 -17.89 0.40
C ALA A 188 -7.00 -18.36 1.20
N SER A 189 -7.26 -17.72 2.35
CA SER A 189 -8.43 -18.03 3.18
C SER A 189 -9.75 -17.47 2.62
N ASN A 190 -9.68 -16.38 1.86
CA ASN A 190 -10.85 -15.58 1.45
C ASN A 190 -11.15 -15.62 -0.05
N TYR A 191 -10.14 -15.85 -0.89
CA TYR A 191 -10.24 -15.87 -2.34
C TYR A 191 -11.06 -17.07 -2.84
N SER A 192 -11.89 -16.80 -3.83
CA SER A 192 -12.74 -17.75 -4.53
C SER A 192 -12.58 -17.54 -6.03
N SER A 193 -12.13 -18.60 -6.72
CA SER A 193 -12.15 -18.67 -8.17
C SER A 193 -13.48 -19.21 -8.72
N GLU A 194 -14.32 -19.81 -7.88
CA GLU A 194 -15.45 -20.63 -8.33
C GLU A 194 -16.82 -19.97 -8.31
N GLY A 195 -17.46 -20.04 -9.48
CA GLY A 195 -18.88 -20.21 -9.72
C GLY A 195 -19.11 -20.36 -11.24
N PRO A 196 -19.84 -21.36 -11.76
CA PRO A 196 -20.13 -21.48 -13.21
C PRO A 196 -20.83 -20.25 -13.84
N LEU A 197 -21.24 -19.28 -13.00
CA LEU A 197 -22.02 -18.10 -13.32
C LEU A 197 -21.45 -16.81 -12.67
N VAL A 198 -20.29 -16.87 -12.02
CA VAL A 198 -19.74 -15.75 -11.21
C VAL A 198 -18.28 -15.51 -11.57
N ASP A 199 -17.91 -14.25 -11.79
CA ASP A 199 -16.52 -13.84 -11.99
C ASP A 199 -15.65 -14.13 -10.74
N PRO A 200 -14.33 -14.34 -10.88
CA PRO A 200 -13.44 -14.53 -9.74
C PRO A 200 -13.37 -13.28 -8.85
N ASP A 201 -13.01 -13.48 -7.58
CA ASP A 201 -12.71 -12.36 -6.68
C ASP A 201 -11.57 -11.50 -7.22
N SER A 202 -11.57 -10.22 -6.89
CA SER A 202 -10.54 -9.26 -7.31
C SER A 202 -9.52 -8.99 -6.20
N ILE A 203 -8.25 -8.82 -6.57
CA ILE A 203 -7.15 -8.58 -5.62
C ILE A 203 -6.50 -7.23 -5.90
N PHE A 204 -6.38 -6.43 -4.84
CA PHE A 204 -5.68 -5.15 -4.84
C PHE A 204 -4.60 -5.18 -3.76
N LEU A 205 -3.36 -4.85 -4.14
CA LEU A 205 -2.23 -4.78 -3.23
C LEU A 205 -1.76 -3.34 -3.11
N ILE A 206 -1.74 -2.81 -1.89
CA ILE A 206 -1.46 -1.41 -1.61
C ILE A 206 -0.35 -1.33 -0.56
N GLY A 207 0.63 -0.44 -0.73
CA GLY A 207 1.63 -0.26 0.32
C GLY A 207 2.50 0.98 0.22
N PHE A 208 3.19 1.30 1.32
CA PHE A 208 4.12 2.44 1.42
C PHE A 208 5.49 2.00 1.93
N SER A 209 6.58 2.52 1.34
CA SER A 209 7.95 2.31 1.83
C SER A 209 8.34 0.82 1.83
N ARG A 210 8.69 0.24 2.99
CA ARG A 210 8.88 -1.21 3.14
C ARG A 210 7.58 -2.00 2.99
N GLY A 211 6.43 -1.43 3.34
CA GLY A 211 5.12 -2.02 3.06
C GLY A 211 4.82 -2.07 1.56
N ALA A 212 5.30 -1.09 0.77
CA ALA A 212 5.25 -1.17 -0.69
C ALA A 212 6.09 -2.32 -1.23
N TYR A 213 7.27 -2.54 -0.64
CA TYR A 213 8.10 -3.69 -0.96
C TYR A 213 7.38 -5.01 -0.60
N THR A 214 6.71 -5.10 0.57
CA THR A 214 5.86 -6.25 0.93
C THR A 214 4.76 -6.49 -0.11
N ALA A 215 4.00 -5.46 -0.50
CA ALA A 215 2.91 -5.56 -1.47
C ALA A 215 3.43 -6.05 -2.84
N ARG A 216 4.56 -5.53 -3.29
CA ARG A 216 5.22 -5.97 -4.55
C ARG A 216 5.71 -7.42 -4.46
N SER A 217 6.31 -7.80 -3.34
CA SER A 217 6.81 -9.16 -3.10
C SER A 217 5.68 -10.18 -3.07
N LEU A 218 4.57 -9.83 -2.41
CA LEU A 218 3.34 -10.62 -2.40
C LEU A 218 2.78 -10.76 -3.82
N GLY A 219 2.77 -9.68 -4.60
CA GLY A 219 2.39 -9.72 -6.00
C GLY A 219 3.24 -10.69 -6.81
N GLY A 220 4.57 -10.61 -6.70
CA GLY A 220 5.50 -11.53 -7.36
C GLY A 220 5.32 -12.99 -6.94
N PHE A 221 4.98 -13.25 -5.67
CA PHE A 221 4.67 -14.60 -5.19
C PHE A 221 3.37 -15.15 -5.79
N ILE A 222 2.31 -14.33 -5.81
CA ILE A 222 1.02 -14.69 -6.41
C ILE A 222 1.17 -14.93 -7.91
N CYS A 223 1.90 -14.08 -8.64
CA CYS A 223 2.14 -14.28 -10.08
C CYS A 223 2.98 -15.54 -10.35
N ALA A 224 3.90 -15.90 -9.45
CA ALA A 224 4.75 -17.07 -9.61
C ALA A 224 4.03 -18.39 -9.31
N LEU A 225 3.13 -18.42 -8.32
CA LEU A 225 2.59 -19.68 -7.77
C LEU A 225 1.06 -19.70 -7.59
N GLY A 226 0.35 -18.63 -7.92
CA GLY A 226 -1.08 -18.48 -7.74
C GLY A 226 -1.49 -18.37 -6.26
N ILE A 227 -2.75 -18.67 -5.99
CA ILE A 227 -3.29 -18.76 -4.63
C ILE A 227 -3.56 -20.22 -4.25
N LEU A 228 -2.84 -20.69 -3.22
CA LEU A 228 -3.02 -22.02 -2.67
C LEU A 228 -4.47 -22.25 -2.25
N THR A 229 -4.96 -23.46 -2.52
CA THR A 229 -6.26 -23.90 -2.03
C THR A 229 -6.21 -24.07 -0.52
N LYS A 230 -7.38 -24.00 0.14
CA LYS A 230 -7.47 -24.16 1.60
C LYS A 230 -6.90 -25.51 2.08
N THR A 231 -6.99 -26.54 1.25
CA THR A 231 -6.43 -27.87 1.51
C THR A 231 -4.91 -27.91 1.38
N ALA A 232 -4.31 -27.02 0.59
CA ALA A 232 -2.86 -26.92 0.41
C ALA A 232 -2.18 -26.01 1.46
N MET A 233 -2.92 -25.14 2.14
CA MET A 233 -2.38 -24.22 3.16
C MET A 233 -1.58 -24.88 4.30
N PRO A 234 -1.81 -26.14 4.74
CA PRO A 234 -0.92 -26.82 5.67
C PRO A 234 0.54 -26.93 5.19
N HIS A 235 0.77 -26.88 3.87
CA HIS A 235 2.09 -26.93 3.24
C HIS A 235 2.64 -25.54 2.88
N PHE A 236 1.94 -24.46 3.24
CA PHE A 236 2.26 -23.11 2.78
C PHE A 236 3.70 -22.70 3.06
N TYR A 237 4.22 -23.00 4.25
CA TYR A 237 5.60 -22.64 4.62
C TYR A 237 6.63 -23.30 3.70
N GLU A 238 6.41 -24.56 3.31
CA GLU A 238 7.31 -25.31 2.42
C GLU A 238 7.31 -24.68 1.02
N VAL A 239 6.12 -24.38 0.49
CA VAL A 239 5.94 -23.71 -0.81
C VAL A 239 6.57 -22.32 -0.81
N PHE A 240 6.35 -21.54 0.25
CA PHE A 240 6.93 -20.21 0.39
C PHE A 240 8.47 -20.27 0.47
N SER A 241 9.02 -21.21 1.26
CA SER A 241 10.47 -21.40 1.38
C SER A 241 11.10 -21.79 0.04
N ASP A 242 10.43 -22.66 -0.73
CA ASP A 242 10.89 -23.09 -2.05
C ASP A 242 10.96 -21.92 -3.04
N TRP A 243 9.98 -21.01 -2.99
CA TRP A 243 9.97 -19.81 -3.81
C TRP A 243 11.03 -18.78 -3.39
N GLU A 244 11.14 -18.53 -2.08
CA GLU A 244 12.09 -17.55 -1.50
C GLU A 244 13.54 -17.95 -1.81
N ASN A 245 13.82 -19.25 -1.93
CA ASN A 245 15.15 -19.77 -2.19
C ASN A 245 15.32 -20.37 -3.59
N ALA A 246 14.38 -20.12 -4.51
CA ALA A 246 14.50 -20.55 -5.89
C ALA A 246 15.70 -19.87 -6.58
N GLY A 247 16.59 -20.67 -7.18
CA GLY A 247 17.84 -20.23 -7.79
C GLY A 247 19.05 -20.31 -6.85
N GLU A 248 18.86 -20.60 -5.56
CA GLU A 248 19.96 -20.71 -4.60
C GLU A 248 20.74 -22.02 -4.77
N LYS A 249 22.03 -21.91 -5.08
CA LYS A 249 22.90 -23.04 -5.46
C LYS A 249 22.90 -24.22 -4.48
N HIS A 250 22.77 -23.91 -3.18
CA HIS A 250 22.85 -24.91 -2.11
C HIS A 250 21.50 -25.23 -1.48
N TYR A 251 20.41 -24.65 -1.98
CA TYR A 251 19.09 -24.92 -1.46
C TYR A 251 18.53 -26.24 -2.03
N LYS A 252 17.78 -26.96 -1.20
CA LYS A 252 17.04 -28.15 -1.61
C LYS A 252 15.55 -27.89 -1.40
N PRO A 253 14.73 -27.92 -2.45
CA PRO A 253 13.29 -27.78 -2.33
C PRO A 253 12.68 -28.81 -1.37
N LEU A 254 11.70 -28.38 -0.59
CA LEU A 254 11.10 -29.12 0.52
C LEU A 254 9.75 -29.73 0.14
N PHE A 255 8.90 -28.95 -0.53
CA PHE A 255 7.46 -29.24 -0.63
C PHE A 255 7.15 -30.57 -1.31
N PHE A 256 7.61 -30.79 -2.55
CA PHE A 256 7.25 -32.00 -3.31
C PHE A 256 7.76 -33.29 -2.64
N ASP A 257 8.97 -33.26 -2.07
CA ASP A 257 9.52 -34.41 -1.33
C ASP A 257 8.65 -34.73 -0.09
N ASN A 258 8.22 -33.71 0.67
CA ASN A 258 7.40 -33.90 1.88
C ASN A 258 5.93 -34.24 1.56
N TYR A 259 5.36 -33.64 0.52
CA TYR A 259 4.01 -33.90 0.04
C TYR A 259 3.85 -35.37 -0.37
N PHE A 260 4.71 -35.88 -1.25
CA PHE A 260 4.62 -37.28 -1.71
C PHE A 260 5.08 -38.31 -0.69
N LYS A 261 5.84 -37.90 0.34
CA LYS A 261 6.08 -38.75 1.51
C LYS A 261 4.80 -38.95 2.34
N THR A 262 3.98 -37.91 2.46
CA THR A 262 2.71 -37.94 3.20
C THR A 262 1.61 -38.64 2.40
N TYR A 263 1.51 -38.33 1.10
CA TYR A 263 0.51 -38.87 0.16
C TYR A 263 1.15 -39.88 -0.79
N SER A 264 1.62 -41.00 -0.22
CA SER A 264 2.39 -42.02 -0.95
C SER A 264 1.57 -42.84 -1.96
N ASP A 265 0.24 -42.73 -1.90
CA ASP A 265 -0.72 -43.28 -2.85
C ASP A 265 -0.80 -42.48 -4.16
N ILE A 266 -0.33 -41.24 -4.16
CA ILE A 266 -0.28 -40.37 -5.35
C ILE A 266 1.08 -40.53 -6.04
N LYS A 267 1.07 -40.63 -7.37
CA LYS A 267 2.30 -40.70 -8.17
C LYS A 267 3.17 -39.46 -7.92
N SER A 268 4.37 -39.68 -7.41
CA SER A 268 5.34 -38.61 -7.15
C SER A 268 5.73 -37.87 -8.44
N VAL A 269 5.65 -36.54 -8.38
CA VAL A 269 6.11 -35.61 -9.41
C VAL A 269 6.93 -34.51 -8.74
N LYS A 270 7.93 -33.96 -9.44
CA LYS A 270 8.62 -32.75 -8.98
C LYS A 270 9.29 -32.01 -10.15
N PRO A 271 9.50 -30.69 -10.04
CA PRO A 271 10.30 -29.95 -11.01
C PRO A 271 11.75 -30.44 -11.01
N ASP A 272 12.50 -30.11 -12.07
CA ASP A 272 13.93 -30.41 -12.13
C ASP A 272 14.70 -29.59 -11.07
N GLU A 273 15.27 -30.28 -10.09
CA GLU A 273 16.08 -29.68 -9.02
C GLU A 273 17.33 -28.96 -9.54
N LYS A 274 17.81 -29.29 -10.75
CA LYS A 274 18.93 -28.56 -11.36
C LYS A 274 18.54 -27.11 -11.67
N LEU A 275 17.32 -26.89 -12.13
CA LEU A 275 16.78 -25.55 -12.38
C LEU A 275 16.61 -24.76 -11.09
N ALA A 276 16.20 -25.45 -10.01
CA ALA A 276 16.03 -24.84 -8.68
C ALA A 276 17.32 -24.26 -8.09
N ARG A 277 18.49 -24.73 -8.54
CA ARG A 277 19.82 -24.34 -8.05
C ARG A 277 20.58 -23.42 -9.00
N ASP A 278 19.97 -23.02 -10.12
CA ASP A 278 20.56 -22.13 -11.10
C ASP A 278 19.85 -20.76 -11.09
N PRO A 279 20.53 -19.68 -10.66
CA PRO A 279 19.97 -18.32 -10.64
C PRO A 279 19.42 -17.84 -11.99
N ASN A 280 19.94 -18.36 -13.10
CA ASN A 280 19.50 -17.99 -14.46
C ASN A 280 18.28 -18.79 -14.92
N LYS A 281 17.93 -19.86 -14.21
CA LYS A 281 16.82 -20.77 -14.52
C LYS A 281 15.70 -20.73 -13.49
N ARG A 282 15.75 -19.79 -12.55
CA ARG A 282 14.73 -19.56 -11.53
C ARG A 282 13.31 -19.49 -12.11
N ASP A 283 13.10 -18.68 -13.14
CA ASP A 283 11.76 -18.48 -13.72
C ASP A 283 11.24 -19.75 -14.43
N GLU A 284 12.15 -20.53 -15.04
CA GLU A 284 11.82 -21.83 -15.65
C GLU A 284 11.42 -22.87 -14.59
N TYR A 285 12.14 -22.89 -13.46
CA TYR A 285 11.80 -23.71 -12.30
C TYR A 285 10.43 -23.35 -11.73
N LEU A 286 10.17 -22.06 -11.48
CA LEU A 286 8.90 -21.60 -10.88
C LEU A 286 7.69 -21.87 -11.79
N ARG A 287 7.84 -21.71 -13.12
CA ARG A 287 6.77 -22.10 -14.07
C ARG A 287 6.45 -23.59 -14.01
N SER A 288 7.47 -24.43 -13.92
CA SER A 288 7.30 -25.89 -13.78
C SER A 288 6.66 -26.25 -12.43
N TYR A 289 7.06 -25.55 -11.36
CA TYR A 289 6.49 -25.68 -10.02
C TYR A 289 5.01 -25.35 -10.00
N PHE A 290 4.64 -24.18 -10.54
CA PHE A 290 3.25 -23.72 -10.60
C PHE A 290 2.35 -24.68 -11.39
N ARG A 291 2.84 -25.15 -12.55
CA ARG A 291 2.12 -26.14 -13.35
C ARG A 291 1.79 -27.42 -12.55
N LEU A 292 2.76 -27.94 -11.79
CA LEU A 292 2.52 -29.14 -10.97
C LEU A 292 1.55 -28.86 -9.82
N LEU A 293 1.59 -27.67 -9.19
CA LEU A 293 0.59 -27.30 -8.19
C LEU A 293 -0.83 -27.27 -8.78
N LEU A 294 -0.99 -26.77 -10.01
CA LEU A 294 -2.28 -26.78 -10.71
C LEU A 294 -2.74 -28.20 -11.05
N GLU A 295 -1.85 -29.05 -11.58
CA GLU A 295 -2.16 -30.45 -11.90
C GLU A 295 -2.59 -31.25 -10.65
N LEU A 296 -2.08 -30.89 -9.47
CA LEU A 296 -2.46 -31.48 -8.17
C LEU A 296 -3.67 -30.79 -7.51
N ASN A 297 -4.26 -29.76 -8.13
CA ASN A 297 -5.34 -28.95 -7.58
C ASN A 297 -5.01 -28.32 -6.21
N LEU A 298 -3.75 -27.91 -6.04
CA LEU A 298 -3.22 -27.31 -4.81
C LEU A 298 -3.13 -25.79 -4.88
N THR A 299 -3.28 -25.21 -6.07
CA THR A 299 -3.28 -23.76 -6.30
C THR A 299 -4.32 -23.38 -7.35
N GLN A 300 -4.55 -22.08 -7.48
CA GLN A 300 -5.47 -21.48 -8.43
C GLN A 300 -4.76 -20.33 -9.15
N GLU A 301 -4.99 -20.24 -10.46
CA GLU A 301 -4.54 -19.09 -11.25
C GLU A 301 -5.38 -17.85 -10.90
N VAL A 302 -4.71 -16.70 -10.80
CA VAL A 302 -5.35 -15.45 -10.41
C VAL A 302 -4.64 -14.26 -11.06
N ASN A 303 -5.41 -13.24 -11.41
CA ASN A 303 -4.90 -11.95 -11.84
C ASN A 303 -5.02 -10.94 -10.71
N ILE A 304 -4.02 -10.08 -10.57
CA ILE A 304 -4.04 -8.95 -9.63
C ILE A 304 -4.59 -7.74 -10.37
N LYS A 305 -5.68 -7.16 -9.86
CA LYS A 305 -6.31 -5.98 -10.49
C LYS A 305 -5.42 -4.75 -10.41
N CYS A 306 -4.78 -4.56 -9.26
CA CYS A 306 -3.86 -3.44 -9.10
C CYS A 306 -2.79 -3.69 -8.03
N ILE A 307 -1.58 -3.20 -8.29
CA ILE A 307 -0.58 -2.91 -7.25
C ILE A 307 -0.38 -1.40 -7.18
N GLY A 308 -0.80 -0.76 -6.09
CA GLY A 308 -0.69 0.68 -5.87
C GLY A 308 0.28 1.01 -4.73
N VAL A 309 1.38 1.71 -4.98
CA VAL A 309 2.42 1.92 -3.98
C VAL A 309 2.89 3.37 -3.85
N TRP A 310 3.28 3.75 -2.64
CA TRP A 310 3.99 5.01 -2.36
C TRP A 310 5.47 4.74 -2.05
N ASP A 311 6.35 5.45 -2.76
CA ASP A 311 7.80 5.56 -2.63
C ASP A 311 8.46 4.26 -2.15
N THR A 312 8.29 3.16 -2.90
CA THR A 312 8.98 1.89 -2.64
C THR A 312 10.48 2.14 -2.48
N VAL A 313 11.03 1.83 -1.31
CA VAL A 313 12.46 1.84 -1.06
C VAL A 313 12.95 0.41 -0.93
N GLY A 314 14.11 0.12 -1.52
CA GLY A 314 14.71 -1.21 -1.42
C GLY A 314 15.00 -1.55 0.05
N ALA A 315 14.87 -2.84 0.41
CA ALA A 315 15.41 -3.38 1.67
C ALA A 315 16.96 -3.44 1.62
N LEU A 316 17.60 -2.43 1.03
CA LEU A 316 19.04 -2.35 0.88
C LEU A 316 19.64 -2.11 2.26
N GLY A 317 20.48 -3.06 2.66
CA GLY A 317 21.22 -2.99 3.91
C GLY A 317 21.98 -1.67 4.05
N ILE A 318 21.98 -1.11 5.25
CA ILE A 318 22.63 0.16 5.54
C ILE A 318 24.14 -0.09 5.68
N PRO A 319 25.00 0.51 4.83
CA PRO A 319 26.45 0.46 5.04
C PRO A 319 26.77 1.18 6.35
N VAL A 320 27.46 0.50 7.26
CA VAL A 320 27.88 1.11 8.53
C VAL A 320 29.18 1.86 8.28
N ASN A 321 29.21 3.15 8.62
CA ASN A 321 30.40 3.98 8.45
C ASN A 321 31.62 3.34 9.16
N PRO A 322 32.80 3.24 8.51
CA PRO A 322 34.00 2.65 9.11
C PRO A 322 34.40 3.22 10.48
N ILE A 323 34.10 4.50 10.74
CA ILE A 323 34.34 5.15 12.03
C ILE A 323 33.41 4.59 13.11
N ILE A 324 32.12 4.38 12.78
CA ILE A 324 31.14 3.79 13.70
C ILE A 324 31.48 2.33 13.98
N GLN A 325 31.90 1.59 12.95
CA GLN A 325 32.36 0.21 13.09
C GLN A 325 33.58 0.11 14.02
N ARG A 326 34.47 1.11 13.98
CA ARG A 326 35.63 1.16 14.87
C ARG A 326 35.26 1.48 16.33
N ILE A 327 34.18 2.22 16.56
CA ILE A 327 33.65 2.56 17.89
C ILE A 327 32.81 1.41 18.46
N LEU A 328 32.07 0.70 17.61
CA LEU A 328 31.20 -0.41 17.96
C LEU A 328 31.56 -1.65 17.11
N PRO A 329 32.64 -2.37 17.45
CA PRO A 329 33.22 -3.45 16.63
C PRO A 329 32.32 -4.69 16.45
N PHE A 330 31.22 -4.77 17.19
CA PHE A 330 30.20 -5.80 17.05
C PHE A 330 29.15 -5.47 15.98
N LEU A 331 29.12 -4.24 15.45
CA LEU A 331 28.25 -3.90 14.33
C LEU A 331 28.86 -4.44 13.02
N PRO A 332 28.10 -5.22 12.23
CA PRO A 332 28.59 -5.71 10.95
C PRO A 332 28.85 -4.55 9.99
N SER A 333 29.77 -4.73 9.03
CA SER A 333 30.12 -3.71 8.01
C SER A 333 28.92 -3.26 7.18
N PHE A 334 27.88 -4.11 7.14
CA PHE A 334 26.57 -3.88 6.56
C PHE A 334 25.51 -4.44 7.50
N ILE A 335 24.44 -3.69 7.77
CA ILE A 335 23.19 -4.28 8.29
C ILE A 335 22.55 -5.03 7.13
N ARG A 336 22.87 -6.30 6.94
CA ARG A 336 22.23 -7.15 5.91
C ARG A 336 20.88 -7.62 6.42
N GLU A 337 19.79 -7.23 5.76
CA GLU A 337 18.62 -8.05 5.33
C GLU A 337 17.84 -7.22 4.30
N ALA A 338 17.15 -7.74 3.27
CA ALA A 338 16.55 -9.04 3.00
C ALA A 338 17.11 -9.69 1.71
N LYS A 339 16.90 -11.00 1.49
CA LYS A 339 17.00 -11.58 0.13
C LYS A 339 15.93 -10.91 -0.74
N TRP A 340 16.29 -10.56 -1.98
CA TRP A 340 15.38 -9.87 -2.87
C TRP A 340 14.21 -10.79 -3.24
N PHE A 341 13.01 -10.44 -2.80
CA PHE A 341 11.79 -11.00 -3.34
C PHE A 341 11.61 -10.45 -4.75
N ASP A 342 11.02 -11.25 -5.64
CA ASP A 342 10.77 -10.80 -7.01
C ASP A 342 9.81 -9.61 -6.99
N THR A 343 10.34 -8.42 -7.23
CA THR A 343 9.57 -7.17 -7.29
C THR A 343 9.37 -6.69 -8.72
N ARG A 344 9.74 -7.53 -9.71
CA ARG A 344 9.45 -7.29 -11.13
C ARG A 344 7.95 -7.32 -11.34
N LEU A 345 7.52 -6.61 -12.38
CA LEU A 345 6.12 -6.56 -12.77
C LEU A 345 5.83 -7.68 -13.77
N ASP A 346 4.80 -8.47 -13.50
CA ASP A 346 4.38 -9.60 -14.31
C ASP A 346 3.06 -9.29 -15.02
N SER A 347 2.80 -9.93 -16.15
CA SER A 347 1.58 -9.72 -16.95
C SER A 347 0.28 -10.13 -16.25
N HIS A 348 0.34 -10.89 -15.16
CA HIS A 348 -0.82 -11.16 -14.30
C HIS A 348 -1.24 -9.94 -13.45
N VAL A 349 -0.42 -8.90 -13.38
CA VAL A 349 -0.79 -7.60 -12.80
C VAL A 349 -1.40 -6.72 -13.89
N GLN A 350 -2.66 -6.35 -13.73
CA GLN A 350 -3.37 -5.54 -14.73
C GLN A 350 -2.95 -4.06 -14.67
N ASN A 351 -2.87 -3.50 -13.45
CA ASN A 351 -2.49 -2.11 -13.23
C ASN A 351 -1.38 -1.99 -12.17
N ALA A 352 -0.42 -1.10 -12.39
CA ALA A 352 0.67 -0.83 -11.45
C ALA A 352 0.92 0.68 -11.33
N TYR A 353 0.68 1.22 -10.14
CA TYR A 353 0.75 2.65 -9.87
C TYR A 353 1.76 2.95 -8.77
N HIS A 354 2.68 3.88 -9.01
CA HIS A 354 3.73 4.24 -8.05
C HIS A 354 3.84 5.76 -7.87
N ALA A 355 3.46 6.27 -6.71
CA ALA A 355 3.73 7.66 -6.32
C ALA A 355 5.14 7.79 -5.73
N LEU A 356 6.00 8.63 -6.30
CA LEU A 356 7.42 8.76 -5.96
C LEU A 356 7.74 10.13 -5.35
N ALA A 357 8.63 10.15 -4.37
CA ALA A 357 9.07 11.37 -3.70
C ALA A 357 10.26 12.01 -4.43
N LEU A 358 10.10 13.23 -4.94
CA LEU A 358 11.11 13.92 -5.73
C LEU A 358 12.26 14.48 -4.87
N ASP A 359 11.96 14.94 -3.65
CA ASP A 359 12.89 15.66 -2.78
C ASP A 359 13.50 14.81 -1.65
N GLU A 360 13.39 13.48 -1.73
CA GLU A 360 14.02 12.57 -0.77
C GLU A 360 15.52 12.40 -1.05
N ARG A 361 16.36 12.73 -0.07
CA ARG A 361 17.83 12.81 -0.26
C ARG A 361 18.64 11.81 0.56
N ARG A 362 17.99 11.00 1.41
CA ARG A 362 18.67 9.96 2.19
C ARG A 362 19.09 8.83 1.26
N PHE A 363 20.39 8.56 1.20
CA PHE A 363 20.94 7.50 0.34
C PHE A 363 20.26 6.12 0.51
N PRO A 364 19.97 5.64 1.75
CA PRO A 364 19.28 4.35 1.95
C PRO A 364 17.82 4.34 1.46
N TYR A 365 17.24 5.50 1.17
CA TYR A 365 15.90 5.64 0.63
C TYR A 365 15.97 5.84 -0.88
N SER A 366 16.84 5.12 -1.59
CA SER A 366 16.79 5.13 -3.05
C SER A 366 15.51 4.41 -3.53
N PRO A 367 14.77 4.95 -4.51
CA PRO A 367 13.52 4.35 -4.96
C PRO A 367 13.78 3.10 -5.78
N ALA A 368 12.92 2.11 -5.60
CA ALA A 368 12.84 0.95 -6.50
C ALA A 368 11.87 1.27 -7.64
N VAL A 369 12.33 2.03 -8.64
CA VAL A 369 11.56 2.33 -9.87
C VAL A 369 11.33 1.03 -10.66
N TRP A 370 10.12 0.84 -11.18
CA TRP A 370 9.80 -0.28 -12.08
C TRP A 370 10.31 -0.04 -13.49
N GLU A 371 10.69 -1.14 -14.15
CA GLU A 371 10.91 -1.22 -15.59
C GLU A 371 9.96 -2.31 -16.13
N LEU A 372 9.14 -1.93 -17.10
CA LEU A 372 8.20 -2.85 -17.74
C LEU A 372 8.93 -3.71 -18.75
N GLN A 373 8.89 -5.03 -18.55
CA GLN A 373 9.54 -6.01 -19.43
C GLN A 373 8.85 -6.08 -20.79
N ASP A 374 9.61 -6.43 -21.83
CA ASP A 374 9.08 -6.59 -23.18
C ASP A 374 7.92 -7.60 -23.21
N GLY A 375 6.83 -7.21 -23.86
CA GLY A 375 5.60 -8.01 -23.98
C GLY A 375 4.70 -8.00 -22.74
N CYS A 376 5.10 -7.35 -21.64
CA CYS A 376 4.24 -7.18 -20.48
C CYS A 376 3.14 -6.17 -20.77
N LYS A 377 1.88 -6.56 -20.50
CA LYS A 377 0.68 -5.76 -20.82
C LYS A 377 0.17 -4.92 -19.65
N THR A 378 0.88 -4.90 -18.54
CA THR A 378 0.47 -4.14 -17.36
C THR A 378 0.37 -2.66 -17.70
N ASN A 379 -0.76 -2.04 -17.36
CA ASN A 379 -0.91 -0.60 -17.36
C ASN A 379 -0.07 -0.03 -16.20
N MET A 380 1.12 0.46 -16.51
CA MET A 380 2.09 0.96 -15.52
C MET A 380 2.20 2.47 -15.59
N LYS A 381 2.09 3.14 -14.44
CA LYS A 381 2.32 4.59 -14.31
C LYS A 381 3.07 4.89 -13.01
N GLN A 382 4.19 5.61 -13.13
CA GLN A 382 5.02 6.03 -12.00
C GLN A 382 5.12 7.56 -11.99
N VAL A 383 4.66 8.22 -10.92
CA VAL A 383 4.49 9.68 -10.92
C VAL A 383 5.30 10.31 -9.80
N TRP A 384 6.09 11.33 -10.14
CA TRP A 384 6.92 12.08 -9.21
C TRP A 384 6.17 13.27 -8.61
N PHE A 385 6.18 13.37 -7.29
CA PHE A 385 5.53 14.43 -6.51
C PHE A 385 6.56 15.25 -5.71
N PRO A 386 6.31 16.54 -5.47
CA PRO A 386 7.19 17.37 -4.64
C PRO A 386 7.11 16.91 -3.19
N GLY A 387 8.24 16.80 -2.50
CA GLY A 387 8.30 16.30 -1.13
C GLY A 387 9.32 15.20 -0.89
N ALA A 388 9.68 15.01 0.39
CA ALA A 388 10.44 13.86 0.86
C ALA A 388 9.55 12.61 1.03
N HIS A 389 10.14 11.49 1.47
CA HIS A 389 9.46 10.18 1.55
C HIS A 389 8.08 10.21 2.25
N SER A 390 8.00 10.82 3.44
CA SER A 390 6.75 10.93 4.21
C SER A 390 5.87 12.13 3.79
N ASN A 391 6.35 13.02 2.93
CA ASN A 391 5.45 13.97 2.26
C ASN A 391 4.53 13.25 1.29
N VAL A 392 5.05 12.24 0.59
CA VAL A 392 4.30 11.42 -0.39
C VAL A 392 3.58 10.25 0.27
N GLY A 393 4.21 9.58 1.24
CA GLY A 393 3.59 8.46 1.95
C GLY A 393 2.69 8.83 3.11
N GLY A 394 2.65 10.10 3.52
CA GLY A 394 2.01 10.54 4.77
C GLY A 394 2.89 10.30 6.01
N SER A 395 2.29 10.48 7.20
CA SER A 395 2.93 10.51 8.53
C SER A 395 3.49 11.85 9.02
N TYR A 396 3.51 12.90 8.20
CA TYR A 396 3.84 14.26 8.66
C TYR A 396 2.61 15.01 9.16
N ALA A 397 2.84 16.02 10.00
CA ALA A 397 1.77 16.89 10.53
C ALA A 397 1.16 17.78 9.43
N ASP A 398 2.00 18.34 8.56
CA ASP A 398 1.52 18.95 7.32
C ASP A 398 1.24 17.85 6.29
N THR A 399 -0.05 17.63 6.05
CA THR A 399 -0.55 16.61 5.13
C THR A 399 -0.79 17.12 3.70
N GLY A 400 -0.48 18.38 3.38
CA GLY A 400 -0.83 18.97 2.09
C GLY A 400 -0.38 18.17 0.86
N THR A 401 0.88 17.72 0.81
CA THR A 401 1.37 16.80 -0.25
C THR A 401 0.78 15.39 -0.13
N ALA A 402 0.62 14.91 1.11
CA ALA A 402 0.09 13.57 1.38
C ALA A 402 -1.37 13.45 0.92
N ASP A 403 -2.15 14.53 1.00
CA ASP A 403 -3.54 14.61 0.52
C ASP A 403 -3.61 14.49 -1.00
N ILE A 404 -2.73 15.20 -1.72
CA ILE A 404 -2.64 15.13 -3.19
C ILE A 404 -2.29 13.71 -3.63
N THR A 405 -1.25 13.12 -3.03
CA THR A 405 -0.78 11.76 -3.39
C THR A 405 -1.74 10.66 -2.95
N LEU A 406 -2.56 10.89 -1.92
CA LEU A 406 -3.67 10.02 -1.55
C LEU A 406 -4.77 10.09 -2.61
N ALA A 407 -5.22 11.30 -2.96
CA ALA A 407 -6.25 11.52 -3.97
C ALA A 407 -5.84 10.92 -5.33
N TRP A 408 -4.59 11.13 -5.74
CA TRP A 408 -4.02 10.53 -6.93
C TRP A 408 -4.14 9.01 -6.95
N MET A 409 -3.73 8.34 -5.86
CA MET A 409 -3.80 6.88 -5.76
C MET A 409 -5.24 6.39 -5.74
N MET A 410 -6.15 7.12 -5.08
CA MET A 410 -7.58 6.82 -5.11
C MET A 410 -8.15 6.93 -6.53
N ASP A 411 -7.71 7.92 -7.32
CA ASP A 411 -8.12 8.08 -8.71
C ASP A 411 -7.64 6.93 -9.58
N GLN A 412 -6.40 6.46 -9.39
CA GLN A 412 -5.90 5.30 -10.13
C GLN A 412 -6.64 4.00 -9.74
N LEU A 413 -6.88 3.79 -8.44
CA LEU A 413 -7.54 2.57 -7.93
C LEU A 413 -9.05 2.55 -8.20
N ALA A 414 -9.69 3.70 -8.36
CA ALA A 414 -11.10 3.83 -8.74
C ALA A 414 -11.30 3.80 -10.27
N GLY A 415 -10.22 3.68 -11.05
CA GLY A 415 -10.28 3.66 -12.51
C GLY A 415 -10.75 4.98 -13.10
N HIS A 416 -10.56 6.09 -12.38
CA HIS A 416 -10.91 7.40 -12.92
C HIS A 416 -10.01 7.72 -14.10
N THR A 417 -8.70 7.46 -14.01
CA THR A 417 -7.68 7.72 -15.06
C THR A 417 -7.54 6.64 -16.12
N ARG A 418 -8.52 5.73 -16.23
CA ARG A 418 -8.53 4.71 -17.27
C ARG A 418 -8.62 5.33 -18.67
N PRO A 419 -8.05 4.69 -19.70
CA PRO A 419 -8.33 5.04 -21.10
C PRO A 419 -9.84 5.05 -21.40
N SER A 420 -10.33 6.01 -22.19
CA SER A 420 -11.76 6.15 -22.50
C SER A 420 -12.33 5.02 -23.35
N ASP A 421 -11.48 4.28 -24.06
CA ASP A 421 -11.84 3.07 -24.81
C ASP A 421 -11.98 1.83 -23.92
N GLN A 422 -11.56 1.91 -22.65
CA GLN A 422 -11.70 0.82 -21.69
C GLN A 422 -13.07 0.84 -21.02
N GLU A 423 -13.83 -0.24 -21.20
CA GLU A 423 -15.10 -0.46 -20.50
C GLU A 423 -14.92 -0.47 -18.97
N PHE A 424 -15.87 0.15 -18.27
CA PHE A 424 -15.86 0.21 -16.81
C PHE A 424 -16.67 -0.96 -16.21
N TYR A 425 -16.01 -1.78 -15.41
CA TYR A 425 -16.64 -2.84 -14.62
C TYR A 425 -16.38 -2.60 -13.14
N HIS A 426 -17.43 -2.58 -12.32
CA HIS A 426 -17.31 -2.29 -10.88
C HIS A 426 -16.34 -3.24 -10.16
N VAL A 427 -16.30 -4.52 -10.56
CA VAL A 427 -15.40 -5.54 -9.99
C VAL A 427 -13.91 -5.21 -10.18
N ASP A 428 -13.54 -4.42 -11.20
CA ASP A 428 -12.15 -4.11 -11.55
C ASP A 428 -11.55 -2.94 -10.77
N TRP A 429 -12.37 -2.15 -10.07
CA TRP A 429 -11.97 -0.87 -9.47
C TRP A 429 -12.47 -0.72 -8.04
N ILE A 430 -11.79 0.02 -7.18
CA ILE A 430 -12.23 0.23 -5.79
C ILE A 430 -13.24 1.39 -5.72
N LYS A 431 -14.32 1.20 -4.97
CA LYS A 431 -15.21 2.29 -4.54
C LYS A 431 -14.70 2.88 -3.23
N PHE A 432 -14.46 4.18 -3.23
CA PHE A 432 -14.10 4.94 -2.03
C PHE A 432 -15.28 5.78 -1.53
N ASP A 433 -15.26 6.09 -0.24
CA ASP A 433 -16.08 7.13 0.38
C ASP A 433 -15.54 8.51 -0.04
N GLU A 434 -16.28 9.22 -0.88
CA GLU A 434 -15.88 10.52 -1.42
C GLU A 434 -15.79 11.61 -0.34
N ASP A 435 -16.55 11.47 0.76
CA ASP A 435 -16.51 12.41 1.88
C ASP A 435 -15.18 12.32 2.64
N PHE A 436 -14.45 11.21 2.51
CA PHE A 436 -13.16 11.04 3.17
C PHE A 436 -12.12 12.08 2.70
N VAL A 437 -12.06 12.36 1.39
CA VAL A 437 -11.13 13.33 0.80
C VAL A 437 -11.47 14.75 1.27
N ASN A 438 -12.77 15.09 1.30
CA ASN A 438 -13.24 16.35 1.84
C ASN A 438 -12.88 16.50 3.32
N ALA A 439 -13.09 15.45 4.12
CA ALA A 439 -12.75 15.45 5.54
C ALA A 439 -11.24 15.61 5.78
N ALA A 440 -10.40 14.98 4.96
CA ALA A 440 -8.94 15.15 5.01
C ALA A 440 -8.54 16.61 4.76
N ASN A 441 -9.06 17.22 3.69
CA ASN A 441 -8.80 18.62 3.37
C ASN A 441 -9.21 19.58 4.51
N VAL A 442 -10.37 19.36 5.13
CA VAL A 442 -10.83 20.15 6.28
C VAL A 442 -9.87 20.03 7.48
N ARG A 443 -9.29 18.84 7.72
CA ARG A 443 -8.28 18.66 8.78
C ARG A 443 -7.02 19.45 8.49
N GLN A 444 -6.52 19.42 7.26
CA GLN A 444 -5.37 20.22 6.83
C GLN A 444 -5.64 21.72 7.01
N MET A 445 -6.79 22.22 6.56
CA MET A 445 -7.14 23.63 6.72
C MET A 445 -7.20 24.07 8.19
N LYS A 446 -7.68 23.21 9.08
CA LYS A 446 -7.66 23.46 10.54
C LYS A 446 -6.24 23.45 11.10
N TRP A 447 -5.39 22.55 10.61
CA TRP A 447 -3.97 22.52 10.99
C TRP A 447 -3.26 23.81 10.55
N ASP A 448 -3.47 24.26 9.32
CA ASP A 448 -2.93 25.52 8.80
C ASP A 448 -3.40 26.73 9.65
N ALA A 449 -4.69 26.79 9.98
CA ALA A 449 -5.25 27.88 10.78
C ALA A 449 -4.66 27.96 12.20
N THR A 450 -4.23 26.82 12.77
CA THR A 450 -3.68 26.74 14.13
C THR A 450 -2.17 26.94 14.19
N HIS A 451 -1.43 26.49 13.16
CA HIS A 451 0.02 26.54 13.13
C HIS A 451 0.59 27.79 12.46
N LYS A 452 -0.30 28.69 11.98
CA LYS A 452 0.04 29.98 11.34
C LYS A 452 1.32 29.88 10.51
N PRO A 453 1.39 29.01 9.48
CA PRO A 453 2.42 29.20 8.48
C PRO A 453 2.24 30.64 8.00
N GLU A 454 3.32 31.42 7.91
CA GLU A 454 3.26 32.85 7.61
C GLU A 454 2.46 33.19 6.32
N GLN A 455 2.11 32.17 5.52
CA GLN A 455 1.10 32.19 4.45
C GLN A 455 0.32 30.84 4.44
N TYR A 456 -1.00 30.90 4.16
CA TYR A 456 -1.75 29.76 3.65
C TYR A 456 -1.02 29.16 2.44
N ARG A 457 -0.74 27.85 2.48
CA ARG A 457 0.12 27.21 1.48
C ARG A 457 -0.65 26.71 0.26
N GLY A 458 -1.97 26.52 0.34
CA GLY A 458 -2.78 26.12 -0.81
C GLY A 458 -2.32 24.82 -1.48
N TRP A 459 -2.91 24.51 -2.64
CA TRP A 459 -2.61 23.27 -3.36
C TRP A 459 -1.16 23.26 -3.87
N GLY A 460 -0.44 22.16 -3.65
CA GLY A 460 0.94 21.96 -4.14
C GLY A 460 2.07 22.63 -3.34
N ARG A 461 1.80 23.57 -2.43
CA ARG A 461 2.86 24.29 -1.67
C ARG A 461 2.99 23.90 -0.19
N GLY A 462 2.46 22.74 0.21
CA GLY A 462 2.69 22.16 1.55
C GLY A 462 4.19 22.08 1.91
N LYS A 463 4.53 22.01 3.18
CA LYS A 463 5.91 21.94 3.67
C LYS A 463 6.68 20.77 3.07
N VAL A 464 7.83 21.02 2.46
CA VAL A 464 8.77 19.96 2.05
C VAL A 464 9.77 19.78 3.19
N TYR A 465 9.67 18.65 3.89
CA TYR A 465 10.51 18.42 5.08
C TYR A 465 11.94 18.07 4.67
N ASP A 466 12.93 18.66 5.34
CA ASP A 466 14.31 18.19 5.22
C ASP A 466 14.47 16.84 5.94
N SER A 467 14.54 15.76 5.15
CA SER A 467 14.69 14.39 5.65
C SER A 467 16.12 14.04 6.10
N LEU A 468 17.12 14.87 5.78
CA LEU A 468 18.53 14.67 6.15
C LEU A 468 18.86 15.26 7.53
N THR A 469 18.09 14.87 8.54
CA THR A 469 18.38 15.21 9.94
C THR A 469 19.43 14.25 10.51
N PHE A 470 20.03 14.62 11.65
CA PHE A 470 20.94 13.71 12.36
C PHE A 470 20.11 12.65 13.12
N PRO A 471 20.49 11.35 13.08
CA PRO A 471 21.71 10.77 12.53
C PRO A 471 21.63 10.29 11.05
N GLN A 472 20.52 10.51 10.36
CA GLN A 472 20.29 10.03 8.98
C GLN A 472 21.32 10.58 7.99
N ASN A 473 21.82 11.80 8.22
CA ASN A 473 22.91 12.40 7.44
C ASN A 473 24.22 11.57 7.43
N LEU A 474 24.44 10.70 8.43
CA LEU A 474 25.64 9.85 8.52
C LEU A 474 25.67 8.74 7.46
N ALA A 475 24.51 8.40 6.88
CA ALA A 475 24.38 7.38 5.83
C ALA A 475 24.65 7.91 4.41
N GLY A 476 24.93 9.23 4.27
CA GLY A 476 25.18 9.88 2.99
C GLY A 476 23.94 10.52 2.35
N LYS A 477 24.19 11.49 1.48
CA LYS A 477 23.20 12.23 0.70
C LYS A 477 23.26 11.80 -0.76
N LYS A 478 22.11 11.54 -1.36
CA LYS A 478 21.98 11.35 -2.82
C LYS A 478 20.64 11.91 -3.27
N ASN A 479 20.66 12.84 -4.22
CA ASN A 479 19.44 13.35 -4.83
C ASN A 479 18.79 12.28 -5.71
N ARG A 480 17.46 12.34 -5.85
CA ARG A 480 16.74 11.52 -6.83
C ARG A 480 17.07 11.98 -8.25
N SER A 481 16.88 11.09 -9.22
CA SER A 481 17.23 11.34 -10.62
C SER A 481 16.19 10.71 -11.56
N PRO A 482 14.95 11.26 -11.61
CA PRO A 482 13.87 10.78 -12.49
C PRO A 482 14.33 10.54 -13.92
N GLY A 483 13.89 9.42 -14.52
CA GLY A 483 14.27 8.99 -15.87
C GLY A 483 15.74 8.54 -16.04
N ARG A 484 16.54 8.55 -14.98
CA ARG A 484 18.00 8.30 -15.02
C ARG A 484 18.46 7.25 -14.01
N TYR A 485 17.54 6.40 -13.57
CA TYR A 485 17.87 5.26 -12.73
C TYR A 485 18.48 4.14 -13.57
N HIS A 486 19.48 3.48 -13.01
CA HIS A 486 20.12 2.33 -13.63
C HIS A 486 19.42 1.03 -13.23
N ARG A 487 19.49 0.04 -14.13
CA ARG A 487 18.97 -1.30 -13.83
C ARG A 487 19.64 -1.85 -12.58
N THR A 488 18.91 -2.60 -11.77
CA THR A 488 19.48 -3.34 -10.65
C THR A 488 19.40 -4.83 -10.96
N PHE A 489 20.53 -5.54 -10.91
CA PHE A 489 20.57 -6.97 -11.09
C PHE A 489 19.85 -7.65 -9.93
N TYR A 490 18.83 -8.47 -10.22
CA TYR A 490 17.94 -9.05 -9.22
C TYR A 490 18.63 -10.06 -8.29
N ASP A 491 19.68 -10.71 -8.77
CA ASP A 491 20.44 -11.76 -8.08
C ASP A 491 21.49 -11.19 -7.12
N THR A 492 22.11 -10.07 -7.49
CA THR A 492 23.21 -9.45 -6.73
C THR A 492 22.79 -8.17 -5.99
N GLY A 493 21.67 -7.55 -6.37
CA GLY A 493 21.26 -6.23 -5.89
C GLY A 493 22.17 -5.10 -6.36
N ASN A 494 23.13 -5.39 -7.25
CA ASN A 494 24.06 -4.40 -7.78
C ASN A 494 23.39 -3.59 -8.88
N THR A 495 23.67 -2.29 -8.88
CA THR A 495 23.27 -1.41 -9.97
C THR A 495 24.15 -1.67 -11.19
N ASP A 496 23.53 -1.86 -12.36
CA ASP A 496 24.17 -1.93 -13.65
C ASP A 496 24.82 -0.57 -13.95
N PRO A 497 26.16 -0.48 -14.03
CA PRO A 497 26.82 0.81 -14.20
C PRO A 497 26.67 1.40 -15.61
N VAL A 498 26.17 0.61 -16.57
CA VAL A 498 26.10 0.99 -17.99
C VAL A 498 24.67 1.27 -18.43
N ASN A 499 23.73 0.39 -18.06
CA ASN A 499 22.38 0.45 -18.62
C ASN A 499 21.40 1.16 -17.68
N PHE A 500 20.78 2.22 -18.20
CA PHE A 500 19.60 2.83 -17.60
C PHE A 500 18.41 1.88 -17.65
N LEU A 501 17.48 2.04 -16.70
CA LEU A 501 16.14 1.47 -16.84
C LEU A 501 15.49 2.06 -18.10
N SER A 502 14.81 1.20 -18.82
CA SER A 502 13.99 1.55 -19.98
C SER A 502 12.52 1.30 -19.67
N ASN A 503 11.61 1.83 -20.50
CA ASN A 503 10.17 1.56 -20.40
C ASN A 503 9.60 1.79 -18.98
N THR A 504 10.01 2.88 -18.33
CA THR A 504 9.68 3.18 -16.92
C THR A 504 8.34 3.88 -16.76
N HIS A 505 7.73 4.42 -17.82
CA HIS A 505 6.46 5.16 -17.77
C HIS A 505 6.41 6.17 -16.61
N GLU A 506 7.47 6.97 -16.50
CA GLU A 506 7.60 8.02 -15.50
C GLU A 506 6.93 9.32 -15.96
N TYR A 507 6.19 9.96 -15.06
CA TYR A 507 5.50 11.23 -15.26
C TYR A 507 5.83 12.19 -14.12
N ILE A 508 5.67 13.48 -14.34
CA ILE A 508 5.75 14.50 -13.28
C ILE A 508 4.34 14.96 -12.94
N HIS A 509 4.00 15.05 -11.65
CA HIS A 509 2.67 15.54 -11.27
C HIS A 509 2.56 17.07 -11.40
N ALA A 510 1.38 17.58 -11.77
CA ALA A 510 1.10 19.01 -11.94
C ALA A 510 1.37 19.87 -10.68
N SER A 511 1.39 19.26 -9.50
CA SER A 511 1.77 19.95 -8.26
C SER A 511 3.22 20.40 -8.23
N VAL A 512 4.13 19.80 -9.02
CA VAL A 512 5.52 20.28 -9.16
C VAL A 512 5.54 21.63 -9.85
N ARG A 513 4.89 21.74 -11.02
CA ARG A 513 4.76 22.99 -11.78
C ARG A 513 4.02 24.06 -10.97
N ALA A 514 2.86 23.73 -10.41
CA ALA A 514 2.11 24.66 -9.56
C ALA A 514 2.95 25.17 -8.39
N ARG A 515 3.82 24.34 -7.81
CA ARG A 515 4.73 24.76 -6.75
C ARG A 515 5.79 25.75 -7.24
N ILE A 516 6.36 25.53 -8.42
CA ILE A 516 7.35 26.43 -9.04
C ILE A 516 6.70 27.80 -9.31
N ASP A 517 5.58 27.80 -10.05
CA ASP A 517 4.92 29.02 -10.53
C ASP A 517 4.36 29.87 -9.38
N LEU A 518 3.81 29.23 -8.34
CA LEU A 518 3.24 29.92 -7.19
C LEU A 518 4.28 30.29 -6.11
N GLY A 519 5.58 30.15 -6.41
CA GLY A 519 6.66 30.53 -5.50
C GLY A 519 6.71 29.69 -4.23
N GLY A 520 6.42 28.39 -4.35
CA GLY A 520 6.51 27.44 -3.25
C GLY A 520 7.93 27.40 -2.67
N ARG A 521 8.02 27.15 -1.36
CA ARG A 521 9.32 27.07 -0.66
C ARG A 521 10.04 25.76 -0.99
N GLY A 522 11.37 25.80 -0.95
CA GLY A 522 12.24 24.63 -0.97
C GLY A 522 12.13 23.80 0.32
N LEU A 523 13.22 23.12 0.66
CA LEU A 523 13.31 22.30 1.87
C LEU A 523 13.21 23.14 3.14
N GLU A 524 12.40 22.68 4.09
CA GLU A 524 12.13 23.35 5.35
C GLU A 524 12.48 22.44 6.54
N PRO A 525 13.10 23.01 7.59
CA PRO A 525 13.43 22.25 8.80
C PRO A 525 12.17 21.82 9.55
N ASP A 526 12.27 20.71 10.27
CA ASP A 526 11.22 20.32 11.20
C ASP A 526 11.33 21.15 12.49
N ASN A 527 10.49 22.19 12.61
CA ASN A 527 10.55 23.14 13.73
C ASN A 527 9.61 22.78 14.88
N ASP A 528 8.86 21.67 14.78
CA ASP A 528 7.93 21.23 15.82
C ASP A 528 8.65 20.54 17.01
N GLU A 529 9.96 20.31 16.91
CA GLU A 529 10.76 19.87 18.06
C GLU A 529 11.34 21.06 18.85
N LYS A 530 10.80 21.30 20.04
CA LYS A 530 11.56 21.90 21.16
C LYS A 530 12.67 20.93 21.62
N SER A 531 13.63 20.62 20.75
CA SER A 531 14.81 19.82 21.09
C SER A 531 15.76 20.63 21.97
N ILE A 532 16.33 20.00 23.01
CA ILE A 532 17.33 20.57 23.93
C ILE A 532 18.58 21.09 23.19
N SER A 533 18.81 20.61 21.95
CA SER A 533 19.83 21.17 21.05
C SER A 533 19.63 22.66 20.77
N ASN A 534 18.40 23.17 20.82
CA ASN A 534 18.08 24.59 20.61
C ASN A 534 18.49 25.50 21.79
N ILE A 535 18.82 24.96 22.97
CA ILE A 535 19.30 25.80 24.09
C ILE A 535 20.78 26.16 23.88
N VAL A 536 21.58 25.22 23.40
CA VAL A 536 23.03 25.43 23.15
C VAL A 536 23.26 26.08 21.77
N LEU A 537 22.49 25.69 20.74
CA LEU A 537 22.58 26.28 19.40
C LEU A 537 21.76 27.57 19.24
N GLY A 538 20.80 27.87 20.11
CA GLY A 538 19.92 29.03 19.98
C GLY A 538 20.66 30.37 20.00
N ALA A 539 21.75 30.46 20.76
CA ALA A 539 22.62 31.63 20.79
C ALA A 539 23.42 31.79 19.48
N VAL A 540 23.94 30.71 18.92
CA VAL A 540 24.72 30.71 17.66
C VAL A 540 23.81 30.93 16.44
N LYS A 541 22.62 30.35 16.44
CA LYS A 541 21.62 30.41 15.36
C LYS A 541 20.98 31.80 15.24
N LYS A 542 20.79 32.52 16.36
CA LYS A 542 20.37 33.93 16.35
C LYS A 542 21.41 34.83 15.69
N THR A 543 22.69 34.64 16.02
CA THR A 543 23.79 35.41 15.42
C THR A 543 23.96 35.07 13.94
N TRP A 544 23.81 33.80 13.56
CA TRP A 544 23.85 33.37 12.16
C TRP A 544 22.68 33.92 11.32
N ASN A 545 21.45 33.90 11.84
CA ASN A 545 20.28 34.43 11.13
C ASN A 545 20.24 35.97 11.06
N LEU A 546 20.95 36.68 11.95
CA LEU A 546 21.14 38.14 11.88
C LEU A 546 22.16 38.54 10.81
N ILE A 547 23.13 37.66 10.50
CA ILE A 547 24.16 37.88 9.48
C ILE A 547 23.69 37.36 8.11
N ALA A 548 22.97 36.24 8.09
CA ALA A 548 22.34 35.68 6.90
C ALA A 548 20.89 36.13 6.83
N ARG A 549 20.64 37.27 6.18
CA ARG A 549 19.34 37.52 5.51
C ARG A 549 19.19 36.47 4.38
N LYS A 550 18.94 35.21 4.74
CA LYS A 550 18.65 34.17 3.75
C LYS A 550 17.26 34.47 3.22
N SER A 551 17.17 34.91 1.97
CA SER A 551 15.94 34.77 1.19
C SER A 551 15.42 33.35 1.38
N GLN A 552 14.13 33.18 1.61
CA GLN A 552 13.55 31.84 1.64
C GLN A 552 13.84 31.17 0.29
N ASP A 553 14.55 30.05 0.30
CA ASP A 553 14.97 29.37 -0.93
C ASP A 553 13.69 28.92 -1.67
N LEU A 554 13.48 29.42 -2.89
CA LEU A 554 12.37 29.02 -3.76
C LEU A 554 12.53 27.56 -4.20
N TYR A 555 11.41 26.91 -4.49
CA TYR A 555 11.39 25.54 -5.00
C TYR A 555 11.81 25.51 -6.48
N LEU A 556 13.07 25.16 -6.73
CA LEU A 556 13.67 25.09 -8.07
C LEU A 556 14.31 23.70 -8.27
N PRO A 557 13.52 22.66 -8.58
CA PRO A 557 14.03 21.30 -8.68
C PRO A 557 14.98 21.09 -9.87
N GLN A 558 14.94 21.98 -10.88
CA GLN A 558 15.84 21.96 -12.04
C GLN A 558 17.27 22.46 -11.76
N ASN A 559 17.53 23.03 -10.59
CA ASN A 559 18.85 23.55 -10.23
C ASN A 559 19.93 22.43 -10.22
N PRO A 560 21.24 22.77 -10.33
CA PRO A 560 22.33 21.79 -10.33
C PRO A 560 22.32 20.78 -9.17
N ASP A 561 21.88 21.22 -7.99
CA ASP A 561 21.76 20.38 -6.79
C ASP A 561 20.35 19.81 -6.58
N GLY A 562 19.48 19.93 -7.59
CA GLY A 562 18.08 19.52 -7.57
C GLY A 562 17.85 18.15 -8.23
N PRO A 563 16.69 17.52 -7.95
CA PRO A 563 16.35 16.20 -8.49
C PRO A 563 16.02 16.21 -9.98
N LEU A 564 15.58 17.35 -10.53
CA LEU A 564 15.28 17.53 -11.95
C LEU A 564 16.42 18.22 -12.70
N TYR A 565 17.66 18.13 -12.19
CA TYR A 565 18.81 18.63 -12.92
C TYR A 565 18.93 18.01 -14.33
N GLY A 566 19.03 18.87 -15.33
CA GLY A 566 19.04 18.51 -16.76
C GLY A 566 17.66 18.32 -17.39
N TRP A 567 16.58 18.58 -16.64
CA TRP A 567 15.22 18.63 -17.17
C TRP A 567 14.73 20.08 -17.22
N LYS A 568 14.07 20.44 -18.32
CA LYS A 568 13.41 21.74 -18.52
C LYS A 568 11.91 21.57 -18.67
N LEU A 569 11.15 22.37 -17.94
CA LEU A 569 9.70 22.45 -18.12
C LEU A 569 9.39 23.16 -19.45
N ASP A 570 8.60 22.52 -20.29
CA ASP A 570 8.08 23.02 -21.57
C ASP A 570 6.55 23.12 -21.45
N ASP A 571 6.08 24.30 -21.07
CA ASP A 571 4.65 24.63 -20.89
C ASP A 571 4.25 25.93 -21.63
N GLY A 572 5.13 26.41 -22.53
CA GLY A 572 4.92 27.65 -23.29
C GLY A 572 5.39 28.93 -22.59
N HIS A 573 5.88 28.87 -21.34
CA HIS A 573 6.44 30.03 -20.65
C HIS A 573 7.91 30.32 -21.02
N LYS A 574 8.32 31.59 -20.89
CA LYS A 574 9.67 32.06 -21.28
C LYS A 574 10.78 31.67 -20.29
N SER A 575 10.46 31.58 -18.99
CA SER A 575 11.39 31.21 -17.91
C SER A 575 10.61 30.76 -16.68
N HIS A 576 11.24 29.90 -15.88
CA HIS A 576 10.79 29.44 -14.56
C HIS A 576 11.84 29.71 -13.47
N ASP A 577 12.71 30.70 -13.68
CA ASP A 577 13.77 31.06 -12.73
C ASP A 577 13.23 31.90 -11.55
N GLU A 578 12.06 32.53 -11.74
CA GLU A 578 11.33 33.31 -10.75
C GLU A 578 9.85 32.85 -10.68
N PRO A 579 9.14 33.05 -9.55
CA PRO A 579 7.74 32.68 -9.42
C PRO A 579 6.88 33.40 -10.46
N ASN A 580 6.16 32.62 -11.27
CA ASN A 580 5.21 33.16 -12.24
C ASN A 580 3.81 33.30 -11.62
N LEU A 581 3.58 34.41 -10.90
CA LEU A 581 2.26 34.71 -10.32
C LEU A 581 1.21 35.06 -11.40
N ASP A 582 1.68 35.50 -12.58
CA ASP A 582 0.89 35.80 -13.77
C ASP A 582 0.97 34.62 -14.76
N ILE A 583 0.56 33.42 -14.32
CA ILE A 583 0.39 32.25 -15.20
C ILE A 583 -0.44 32.67 -16.42
N ASP A 584 0.26 33.00 -17.50
CA ASP A 584 -0.32 33.52 -18.72
C ASP A 584 -0.91 32.36 -19.51
N THR A 585 -2.21 32.16 -19.31
CA THR A 585 -3.02 31.17 -20.04
C THR A 585 -3.30 31.58 -21.50
N THR A 586 -2.75 32.71 -21.98
CA THR A 586 -2.97 33.22 -23.35
C THR A 586 -1.94 32.76 -24.37
N ALA A 587 -1.06 31.80 -24.03
CA ALA A 587 -0.22 31.10 -25.02
C ALA A 587 -1.12 30.51 -26.15
N PRO A 588 -0.68 30.60 -27.41
CA PRO A 588 -1.57 30.73 -28.55
C PRO A 588 -2.47 29.50 -28.74
N THR A 589 -3.74 29.80 -29.00
CA THR A 589 -4.91 28.93 -29.23
C THR A 589 -4.77 27.86 -30.31
N ASP A 590 -3.59 27.68 -30.89
CA ASP A 590 -3.43 27.02 -32.18
C ASP A 590 -2.50 25.79 -32.13
N ASN A 591 -2.15 25.27 -30.95
CA ASN A 591 -1.65 23.90 -30.80
C ASN A 591 -1.98 23.36 -29.41
N GLU A 592 -2.43 22.11 -29.35
CA GLU A 592 -2.51 21.27 -28.16
C GLU A 592 -1.12 21.18 -27.47
N SER A 593 -0.73 22.19 -26.70
CA SER A 593 0.57 22.21 -26.02
C SER A 593 0.51 21.28 -24.81
N VAL A 594 0.87 20.01 -25.01
CA VAL A 594 1.04 19.04 -23.93
C VAL A 594 2.17 19.50 -23.01
N ILE A 595 1.86 19.78 -21.73
CA ILE A 595 2.87 20.13 -20.73
C ILE A 595 3.79 18.93 -20.52
N ARG A 596 5.10 19.19 -20.59
CA ARG A 596 6.11 18.14 -20.51
C ARG A 596 7.43 18.67 -19.97
N TRP A 597 8.24 17.75 -19.48
CA TRP A 597 9.61 17.97 -19.08
C TRP A 597 10.55 17.39 -20.14
N VAL A 598 11.40 18.24 -20.73
CA VAL A 598 12.34 17.85 -21.78
C VAL A 598 13.75 17.79 -21.20
N TYR A 599 14.42 16.65 -21.40
CA TYR A 599 15.78 16.46 -20.93
C TYR A 599 16.78 17.15 -21.87
N ASP A 600 17.49 18.14 -21.35
CA ASP A 600 18.54 18.90 -22.04
C ASP A 600 19.95 18.61 -21.50
N GLY A 601 20.06 17.72 -20.51
CA GLY A 601 21.34 17.26 -19.97
C GLY A 601 22.19 16.49 -20.99
N SER A 602 23.48 16.35 -20.65
CA SER A 602 24.49 15.72 -21.49
C SER A 602 24.44 14.19 -21.53
N GLU A 603 23.75 13.56 -20.57
CA GLU A 603 23.64 12.10 -20.50
C GLU A 603 22.77 11.55 -21.63
N LYS A 604 23.12 10.36 -22.14
CA LYS A 604 22.32 9.64 -23.14
C LYS A 604 21.35 8.71 -22.41
N ILE A 605 20.18 9.23 -22.10
CA ILE A 605 19.13 8.51 -21.36
C ILE A 605 18.05 7.97 -22.32
N PRO A 606 17.36 6.87 -21.99
CA PRO A 606 16.37 6.25 -22.88
C PRO A 606 15.14 7.13 -23.14
N VAL A 607 14.69 7.87 -22.11
CA VAL A 607 13.52 8.73 -22.16
C VAL A 607 13.99 10.18 -22.01
N ARG A 608 13.74 11.02 -23.02
CA ARG A 608 14.09 12.45 -22.99
C ARG A 608 12.90 13.38 -22.78
N VAL A 609 11.71 12.83 -22.64
CA VAL A 609 10.47 13.57 -22.38
C VAL A 609 9.68 12.83 -21.30
N MET A 610 9.35 13.52 -20.21
CA MET A 610 8.38 13.04 -19.23
C MET A 610 7.16 13.96 -19.29
N GLU A 611 5.98 13.39 -19.48
CA GLU A 611 4.74 14.17 -19.55
C GLU A 611 4.27 14.56 -18.14
N GLU A 612 3.47 15.62 -18.07
CA GLU A 612 2.70 15.93 -16.86
C GLU A 612 1.55 14.92 -16.70
N ASP A 613 1.39 14.34 -15.52
CA ASP A 613 0.30 13.39 -15.28
C ASP A 613 -1.06 14.08 -15.20
N ARG A 614 -2.09 13.40 -15.72
CA ARG A 614 -3.47 13.93 -15.78
C ARG A 614 -4.19 13.78 -14.44
N LEU A 615 -4.76 14.88 -13.96
CA LEU A 615 -5.52 14.92 -12.70
C LEU A 615 -6.84 14.14 -12.76
N GLY A 616 -7.05 13.24 -11.80
CA GLY A 616 -8.31 12.51 -11.61
C GLY A 616 -9.42 13.29 -10.89
N LYS A 617 -10.51 12.59 -10.56
CA LYS A 617 -11.69 13.17 -9.89
C LYS A 617 -11.36 13.63 -8.47
N PHE A 618 -10.72 12.79 -7.65
CA PHE A 618 -10.41 13.13 -6.27
C PHE A 618 -9.38 14.25 -6.18
N GLU A 619 -8.40 14.28 -7.08
CA GLU A 619 -7.42 15.37 -7.18
C GLU A 619 -8.09 16.70 -7.52
N ARG A 620 -9.03 16.69 -8.47
CA ARG A 620 -9.82 17.88 -8.84
C ARG A 620 -10.68 18.38 -7.67
N ILE A 621 -11.29 17.51 -6.88
CA ILE A 621 -12.04 17.90 -5.67
C ILE A 621 -11.16 18.70 -4.68
N LEU A 622 -9.89 18.31 -4.53
CA LEU A 622 -8.93 19.04 -3.69
C LEU A 622 -8.50 20.35 -4.33
N LEU A 623 -8.25 20.35 -5.64
CA LEU A 623 -7.82 21.52 -6.40
C LEU A 623 -8.91 22.61 -6.46
N GLU A 624 -10.18 22.22 -6.61
CA GLU A 624 -11.35 23.12 -6.69
C GLU A 624 -11.60 23.92 -5.40
N LYS A 625 -10.94 23.56 -4.29
CA LYS A 625 -10.92 24.42 -3.08
C LYS A 625 -10.18 25.74 -3.31
N ASP A 626 -9.36 25.82 -4.35
CA ASP A 626 -8.76 27.04 -4.91
C ASP A 626 -9.26 27.23 -6.36
N PRO A 627 -10.44 27.85 -6.56
CA PRO A 627 -11.09 27.89 -7.88
C PRO A 627 -10.31 28.68 -8.92
N GLU A 628 -9.50 29.67 -8.52
CA GLU A 628 -8.69 30.45 -9.45
C GLU A 628 -7.49 29.66 -9.93
N LEU A 629 -6.84 28.90 -9.06
CA LEU A 629 -5.80 27.95 -9.46
C LEU A 629 -6.38 26.79 -10.28
N ALA A 630 -7.55 26.27 -9.87
CA ALA A 630 -8.20 25.15 -10.54
C ALA A 630 -8.49 25.44 -12.02
N LYS A 631 -9.05 26.63 -12.33
CA LYS A 631 -9.29 27.05 -13.72
C LYS A 631 -8.02 26.99 -14.57
N LYS A 632 -6.89 27.42 -14.01
CA LYS A 632 -5.60 27.46 -14.71
C LYS A 632 -5.05 26.04 -14.93
N ILE A 633 -4.98 25.24 -13.87
CA ILE A 633 -4.40 23.90 -13.94
C ILE A 633 -5.27 22.96 -14.80
N ILE A 634 -6.60 22.96 -14.65
CA ILE A 634 -7.51 22.11 -15.43
C ILE A 634 -7.46 22.46 -16.92
N PHE A 635 -7.41 23.77 -17.26
CA PHE A 635 -7.25 24.21 -18.64
C PHE A 635 -5.97 23.65 -19.26
N THR A 636 -4.84 23.76 -18.55
CA THR A 636 -3.56 23.24 -19.02
C THR A 636 -3.45 21.71 -19.00
N ASN A 637 -4.31 21.04 -18.21
CA ASN A 637 -4.41 19.59 -18.11
C ASN A 637 -5.41 18.99 -19.14
N ASP A 638 -5.52 19.60 -20.31
CA ASP A 638 -6.35 19.12 -21.44
C ASP A 638 -7.86 18.98 -21.10
N GLY A 639 -8.33 19.70 -20.08
CA GLY A 639 -9.76 19.82 -19.78
C GLY A 639 -10.50 18.50 -19.53
N TRP A 640 -9.80 17.46 -19.06
CA TRP A 640 -10.36 16.12 -18.94
C TRP A 640 -11.67 16.13 -18.13
N LYS A 641 -12.74 15.62 -18.76
CA LYS A 641 -14.08 15.55 -18.19
C LYS A 641 -14.30 14.15 -17.64
N ASP A 642 -14.92 14.06 -16.47
CA ASP A 642 -15.39 12.76 -15.97
C ASP A 642 -16.34 12.17 -17.02
N GLU A 643 -15.91 11.08 -17.66
CA GLU A 643 -16.84 10.28 -18.43
C GLU A 643 -17.78 9.61 -17.41
N PRO A 644 -19.10 9.84 -17.49
CA PRO A 644 -20.02 9.14 -16.62
C PRO A 644 -19.78 7.64 -16.82
N PRO A 645 -19.79 6.83 -15.74
CA PRO A 645 -19.62 5.40 -15.88
C PRO A 645 -20.58 4.92 -16.97
N SER A 646 -20.03 4.29 -18.02
CA SER A 646 -20.82 3.73 -19.10
C SER A 646 -21.93 2.90 -18.46
N LYS A 647 -23.18 3.03 -18.97
CA LYS A 647 -24.34 2.26 -18.48
C LYS A 647 -23.87 0.87 -18.10
N THR A 648 -23.99 0.55 -16.81
CA THR A 648 -23.52 -0.71 -16.22
C THR A 648 -23.93 -1.83 -17.17
N PRO A 649 -23.00 -2.59 -17.78
CA PRO A 649 -23.40 -3.78 -18.48
C PRO A 649 -24.20 -4.61 -17.48
N SER A 650 -25.42 -4.98 -17.87
CA SER A 650 -26.26 -5.85 -17.05
C SER A 650 -25.40 -7.05 -16.61
N PRO A 651 -25.53 -7.53 -15.36
CA PRO A 651 -24.73 -8.66 -14.88
C PRO A 651 -24.68 -9.74 -15.96
N ARG A 652 -23.48 -10.18 -16.34
CA ARG A 652 -23.28 -11.07 -17.48
C ARG A 652 -24.13 -12.34 -17.37
N PHE A 653 -24.55 -12.72 -16.16
CA PHE A 653 -25.55 -13.76 -15.92
C PHE A 653 -26.44 -13.46 -14.71
N GLY A 654 -27.73 -13.79 -14.85
CA GLY A 654 -28.68 -13.93 -13.74
C GLY A 654 -29.49 -12.67 -13.44
N LYS A 655 -30.78 -12.67 -13.84
CA LYS A 655 -31.78 -11.85 -13.17
C LYS A 655 -31.79 -12.25 -11.70
N THR A 656 -31.40 -11.36 -10.80
CA THR A 656 -31.76 -11.46 -9.39
C THR A 656 -33.29 -11.51 -9.31
N ILE A 657 -33.85 -12.58 -8.73
CA ILE A 657 -35.27 -12.66 -8.38
C ILE A 657 -35.47 -11.96 -7.05
#